data_AF-A0A7C7N659-F1
#
_entry.id   AF-A0A7C7N659-F1
#
_cell.length_a   1.000
_cell.length_b   1.000
_cell.length_c   1.000
_cell.angle_alpha   90.00
_cell.angle_beta   90.00
_cell.angle_gamma   90.00
#
_symmetry.space_group_name_H-M   'P 1'
#
loop_
_entity.id
_entity.type
_entity.pdbx_description
1 polymer ?
#
loop_
_entity_poly.entity_id
_entity_poly.type
_entity_poly.pdbx_seq_one_letter_code
_entity_poly.pdbx_strand_id
1 'polypeptide(L)'
;MKLILSRILIAGLGIIFSSLVAEERMVVRFVDPDKTVLTEFNETDYDIAAFKPGEFLDLVVSKSQYEELLTRGFHITVTQTEDQLRQNLGDVRDLYGYRNYDELLEDLQEIELQYPDICKLYDIGNTRGKEYSMEGNSYYNDYNHEIWAMKVSDNVEEEEDEPSVFYMAEHHAREPISLEVNMYVLNHIISNYGSDPIITEEVNNKQIWFMPLVNPNGHKIVTDEVDLWWRKNIRDNNENGSINFGGGDGVDPNRNYDWNWGGEGSSGDTNSETYRGPSAFSEPEIQAMRDILGSHHFVTGITYHAYSELVLFPFGYANNIQAPDHDALQELANDMAFTIPGQNGGYYDPIPSWQLYPASGTTDDYAYGEHGVFSFTIELATQFIPPASQIEGICENNLEAALILLTRVNKKALTGHITDAESGDPVVAEIYIDGIDNTGEFRKPYESDLFFGRYYRLLQMGSYDVTFSALGYETQTINNVSISPLQQTVLDVELEPILMVPVTGRVTDGYTGAPIAQAQLTLSSDPDNLIYSDNSGYFSFPAVYEGTYIVHAEAGNYSTADIPVTITVDDYFIELEMYTFYTESFESNEFSDEWNSNGNAQWYFDTESVYDGMYSVRSGNIDDNESSNLSIDLDVTGYGSIGFHYRVASEYSPSGNYFYDGLVFSIDGTEMGQYQPTEDGGTPWTYASFSVSPGEHVFVWSYVKDGGDGSTYMEEDCAWIDVVEFPPTGEPDPPADNLEFMVYSGWNMVGLPLNVENPSYENLFPNSVTNTLFSFNGQYIQEENLVPGIGYWIRITDEGNVSISGQAINELSISLMEGWNLIAGISTPVNVQNIIDPDGLIIPGTVYGFEDGYTEAENMDPGYAYWLRSSGEGEITLSASAT
;
A
#
# COMPACT_ATOMS: atom_id res chain seq x y z
N MET A 1 60.04 0.03 -40.68
CA MET A 1 61.37 -0.23 -40.07
C MET A 1 61.80 0.95 -39.18
N LYS A 2 61.26 1.00 -37.96
CA LYS A 2 61.70 1.70 -36.74
C LYS A 2 60.49 1.79 -35.81
N LEU A 3 60.40 0.86 -34.85
CA LEU A 3 59.69 0.94 -33.55
C LEU A 3 59.54 -0.48 -33.00
N ILE A 4 60.68 -1.05 -32.58
CA ILE A 4 60.78 -2.15 -31.62
C ILE A 4 61.88 -1.69 -30.68
N LEU A 5 61.53 -1.34 -29.43
CA LEU A 5 62.37 -1.18 -28.23
C LEU A 5 61.84 -0.04 -27.33
N SER A 6 60.86 -0.33 -26.49
CA SER A 6 60.79 0.18 -25.10
C SER A 6 59.73 -0.56 -24.27
N ARG A 7 59.97 -1.82 -23.96
CA ARG A 7 59.40 -2.49 -22.77
C ARG A 7 60.55 -3.24 -22.13
N ILE A 8 61.07 -2.72 -21.01
CA ILE A 8 61.85 -3.35 -19.93
C ILE A 8 62.38 -2.21 -19.04
N LEU A 9 62.25 -2.39 -17.72
CA LEU A 9 62.56 -1.48 -16.60
C LEU A 9 61.44 -0.49 -16.24
N ILE A 10 60.57 -0.88 -15.31
CA ILE A 10 60.69 -0.52 -13.88
C ILE A 10 60.29 -1.77 -13.08
N ALA A 11 61.24 -2.31 -12.31
CA ALA A 11 61.02 -3.30 -11.28
C ALA A 11 61.55 -2.72 -9.97
N GLY A 12 60.72 -2.76 -8.91
CA GLY A 12 61.19 -2.65 -7.53
C GLY A 12 60.56 -1.55 -6.67
N LEU A 13 59.35 -1.78 -6.17
CA LEU A 13 58.99 -1.50 -4.78
C LEU A 13 57.84 -2.45 -4.39
N GLY A 14 58.12 -3.27 -3.39
CA GLY A 14 57.33 -4.46 -3.07
C GLY A 14 56.00 -4.13 -2.42
N ILE A 15 54.93 -4.61 -3.04
CA ILE A 15 53.73 -5.08 -2.36
C ILE A 15 53.76 -6.60 -2.58
N ILE A 16 53.76 -7.35 -1.47
CA ILE A 16 53.59 -8.80 -1.52
C ILE A 16 52.15 -9.04 -1.96
N PHE A 17 51.92 -9.17 -3.26
CA PHE A 17 50.71 -9.81 -3.76
C PHE A 17 50.84 -11.29 -3.40
N SER A 18 50.12 -11.73 -2.38
CA SER A 18 49.63 -13.09 -2.37
C SER A 18 48.62 -13.20 -3.51
N SER A 19 49.09 -13.49 -4.72
CA SER A 19 48.21 -13.94 -5.78
C SER A 19 47.64 -15.29 -5.35
N LEU A 20 46.44 -15.30 -4.77
CA LEU A 20 45.57 -16.44 -5.01
C LEU A 20 45.42 -16.48 -6.53
N VAL A 21 45.98 -17.51 -7.16
CA VAL A 21 45.63 -17.83 -8.54
C VAL A 21 44.15 -18.18 -8.48
N ALA A 22 43.29 -17.40 -9.14
CA ALA A 22 41.88 -17.73 -9.26
C ALA A 22 41.77 -19.17 -9.77
N GLU A 23 40.89 -19.95 -9.15
CA GLU A 23 40.75 -21.35 -9.49
C GLU A 23 40.16 -21.49 -10.90
N GLU A 24 40.75 -22.39 -11.70
CA GLU A 24 40.27 -22.69 -13.05
C GLU A 24 38.80 -23.11 -13.02
N ARG A 25 37.96 -22.47 -13.85
CA ARG A 25 36.53 -22.79 -14.00
C ARG A 25 36.25 -23.47 -15.33
N MET A 26 35.17 -24.25 -15.36
CA MET A 26 34.72 -25.01 -16.52
C MET A 26 33.22 -25.29 -16.46
N VAL A 27 32.61 -25.59 -17.60
CA VAL A 27 31.25 -26.13 -17.63
C VAL A 27 31.31 -27.64 -17.65
N VAL A 28 30.55 -28.27 -16.76
CA VAL A 28 30.41 -29.72 -16.67
C VAL A 28 28.96 -30.12 -16.95
N ARG A 29 28.80 -31.19 -17.74
CA ARG A 29 27.52 -31.75 -18.14
C ARG A 29 27.23 -33.04 -17.40
N PHE A 30 26.07 -33.10 -16.76
CA PHE A 30 25.39 -34.32 -16.38
C PHE A 30 24.52 -34.78 -17.55
N VAL A 31 24.68 -36.03 -17.98
CA VAL A 31 23.87 -36.61 -19.06
C VAL A 31 22.68 -37.33 -18.45
N ASP A 32 21.47 -36.99 -18.88
CA ASP A 32 20.18 -37.53 -18.40
C ASP A 32 20.13 -37.57 -16.85
N PRO A 33 20.27 -36.40 -16.18
CA PRO A 33 20.30 -36.34 -14.72
C PRO A 33 18.97 -36.80 -14.13
N ASP A 34 19.03 -37.64 -13.09
CA ASP A 34 17.82 -38.03 -12.36
C ASP A 34 17.28 -36.88 -11.50
N LYS A 35 16.05 -37.04 -10.99
CA LYS A 35 15.41 -36.01 -10.15
C LYS A 35 16.21 -35.65 -8.90
N THR A 36 17.02 -36.57 -8.36
CA THR A 36 17.83 -36.30 -7.17
C THR A 36 18.95 -35.32 -7.49
N VAL A 37 19.62 -35.51 -8.63
CA VAL A 37 20.65 -34.59 -9.14
C VAL A 37 20.04 -33.22 -9.40
N LEU A 38 18.86 -33.18 -10.04
CA LEU A 38 18.16 -31.93 -10.32
C LEU A 38 17.77 -31.20 -9.04
N THR A 39 17.17 -31.88 -8.06
CA THR A 39 16.82 -31.28 -6.77
C THR A 39 18.07 -30.79 -6.04
N GLU A 40 19.15 -31.57 -6.00
CA GLU A 40 20.38 -31.19 -5.32
C GLU A 40 20.95 -29.88 -5.86
N PHE A 41 21.15 -29.79 -7.18
CA PHE A 41 21.82 -28.63 -7.76
C PHE A 41 20.90 -27.42 -7.94
N ASN A 42 19.58 -27.62 -7.93
CA ASN A 42 18.59 -26.54 -7.94
C ASN A 42 18.34 -25.92 -6.55
N GLU A 43 18.60 -26.64 -5.46
CA GLU A 43 18.49 -26.14 -4.07
C GLU A 43 19.79 -25.49 -3.56
N THR A 44 20.86 -25.55 -4.34
CA THR A 44 22.19 -25.03 -4.00
C THR A 44 22.53 -23.79 -4.82
N ASP A 45 23.42 -22.92 -4.34
CA ASP A 45 23.95 -21.76 -5.09
C ASP A 45 24.90 -22.14 -6.25
N TYR A 46 24.73 -23.30 -6.89
CA TYR A 46 25.47 -23.63 -8.10
C TYR A 46 24.96 -22.81 -9.28
N ASP A 47 25.90 -22.37 -10.11
CA ASP A 47 25.61 -21.64 -11.33
C ASP A 47 25.16 -22.61 -12.43
N ILE A 48 23.85 -22.67 -12.65
CA ILE A 48 23.21 -23.46 -13.71
C ILE A 48 23.41 -22.75 -15.04
N ALA A 49 24.23 -23.34 -15.91
CA ALA A 49 24.56 -22.78 -17.22
C ALA A 49 23.49 -23.10 -18.27
N ALA A 50 22.95 -24.32 -18.25
CA ALA A 50 21.93 -24.78 -19.19
C ALA A 50 21.22 -26.02 -18.64
N PHE A 51 19.95 -26.19 -19.00
CA PHE A 51 19.20 -27.40 -18.65
C PHE A 51 18.25 -27.78 -19.79
N LYS A 52 18.28 -29.07 -20.13
CA LYS A 52 17.34 -29.66 -21.09
C LYS A 52 16.68 -30.88 -20.46
N PRO A 53 15.38 -30.81 -20.12
CA PRO A 53 14.67 -31.90 -19.43
C PRO A 53 14.84 -33.26 -20.12
N GLY A 54 15.37 -34.24 -19.38
CA GLY A 54 15.59 -35.61 -19.87
C GLY A 54 16.80 -35.77 -20.80
N GLU A 55 17.60 -34.74 -21.01
CA GLU A 55 18.83 -34.80 -21.83
C GLU A 55 20.08 -34.42 -21.05
N PHE A 56 20.13 -33.23 -20.44
CA PHE A 56 21.32 -32.79 -19.70
C PHE A 56 21.06 -31.67 -18.70
N LEU A 57 21.99 -31.53 -17.74
CA LEU A 57 22.18 -30.35 -16.88
C LEU A 57 23.64 -29.91 -16.97
N ASP A 58 23.87 -28.64 -17.27
CA ASP A 58 25.19 -28.02 -17.30
C ASP A 58 25.38 -27.09 -16.10
N LEU A 59 26.49 -27.25 -15.40
CA LEU A 59 26.88 -26.39 -14.27
C LEU A 59 28.23 -25.73 -14.55
N VAL A 60 28.38 -24.46 -14.19
CA VAL A 60 29.70 -23.82 -14.07
C VAL A 60 30.29 -24.23 -12.73
N VAL A 61 31.50 -24.82 -12.77
CA VAL A 61 32.18 -25.29 -11.56
C VAL A 61 33.65 -24.90 -11.57
N SER A 62 34.17 -24.64 -10.38
CA SER A 62 35.61 -24.58 -10.14
C SER A 62 36.25 -25.97 -10.27
N LYS A 63 37.56 -26.01 -10.47
CA LYS A 63 38.34 -27.25 -10.54
C LYS A 63 38.18 -28.13 -9.29
N SER A 64 38.17 -27.54 -8.10
CA SER A 64 37.95 -28.25 -6.84
C SER A 64 36.55 -28.87 -6.78
N GLN A 65 35.51 -28.12 -7.17
CA GLN A 65 34.15 -28.65 -7.27
C GLN A 65 34.07 -29.78 -8.30
N TYR A 66 34.73 -29.67 -9.45
CA TYR A 66 34.81 -30.75 -10.44
C TYR A 66 35.43 -32.03 -9.84
N GLU A 67 36.57 -31.91 -9.15
CA GLU A 67 37.23 -33.04 -8.48
C GLU A 67 36.38 -33.64 -7.35
N GLU A 68 35.63 -32.81 -6.63
CA GLU A 68 34.67 -33.25 -5.62
C GLU A 68 33.53 -34.05 -6.26
N LEU A 69 32.91 -33.56 -7.32
CA LEU A 69 31.83 -34.25 -8.02
C LEU A 69 32.27 -35.64 -8.53
N LEU A 70 33.49 -35.74 -9.06
CA LEU A 70 34.08 -37.03 -9.44
C LEU A 70 34.31 -37.95 -8.23
N THR A 71 34.76 -37.40 -7.10
CA THR A 71 34.96 -38.16 -5.85
C THR A 71 33.64 -38.67 -5.27
N ARG A 72 32.56 -37.91 -5.44
CA ARG A 72 31.19 -38.28 -5.09
C ARG A 72 30.58 -39.33 -6.04
N GLY A 73 31.27 -39.67 -7.13
CA GLY A 73 30.90 -40.74 -8.05
C GLY A 73 30.02 -40.31 -9.23
N PHE A 74 29.87 -39.00 -9.46
CA PHE A 74 29.14 -38.49 -10.61
C PHE A 74 29.88 -38.74 -11.92
N HIS A 75 29.11 -39.02 -12.98
CA HIS A 75 29.63 -39.21 -14.33
C HIS A 75 29.33 -37.94 -15.13
N ILE A 76 30.32 -37.07 -15.24
CA ILE A 76 30.20 -35.74 -15.85
C ILE A 76 31.23 -35.54 -16.97
N THR A 77 30.87 -34.73 -17.97
CA THR A 77 31.76 -34.39 -19.09
C THR A 77 32.01 -32.89 -19.13
N VAL A 78 33.26 -32.47 -19.28
CA VAL A 78 33.59 -31.04 -19.48
C VAL A 78 33.18 -30.62 -20.89
N THR A 79 32.33 -29.60 -21.01
CA THR A 79 31.82 -29.09 -22.30
C THR A 79 32.47 -27.78 -22.70
N GLN A 80 32.86 -26.94 -21.73
CA GLN A 80 33.53 -25.66 -21.97
C GLN A 80 34.69 -25.47 -20.99
N THR A 81 35.77 -24.86 -21.44
CA THR A 81 36.94 -24.51 -20.63
C THR A 81 37.28 -23.05 -20.85
N GLU A 82 37.91 -22.41 -19.87
CA GLU A 82 38.31 -21.00 -20.01
C GLU A 82 39.26 -20.78 -21.20
N ASP A 83 40.22 -21.69 -21.41
CA ASP A 83 41.14 -21.65 -22.56
C ASP A 83 40.39 -21.69 -23.90
N GLN A 84 39.28 -22.43 -23.97
CA GLN A 84 38.43 -22.49 -25.17
C GLN A 84 37.65 -21.19 -25.36
N LEU A 85 37.02 -20.66 -24.30
CA LEU A 85 36.28 -19.41 -24.34
C LEU A 85 37.19 -18.24 -24.76
N ARG A 86 38.42 -18.20 -24.23
CA ARG A 86 39.43 -17.20 -24.60
C ARG A 86 39.82 -17.28 -26.07
N GLN A 87 40.00 -18.49 -26.60
CA GLN A 87 40.26 -18.69 -28.03
C GLN A 87 39.06 -18.27 -28.89
N ASN A 88 37.83 -18.41 -28.39
CA ASN A 88 36.64 -18.01 -29.13
C ASN A 88 36.49 -16.49 -29.23
N LEU A 89 36.97 -15.74 -28.23
CA LEU A 89 37.05 -14.28 -28.26
C LEU A 89 38.11 -13.74 -29.25
N GLY A 90 39.12 -14.54 -29.66
CA GLY A 90 40.30 -14.06 -30.38
C GLY A 90 40.68 -14.83 -31.66
N ASP A 91 40.59 -14.15 -32.82
CA ASP A 91 41.68 -13.96 -33.81
C ASP A 91 41.28 -13.12 -35.06
N VAL A 92 40.05 -12.57 -35.15
CA VAL A 92 39.62 -11.74 -36.30
C VAL A 92 38.87 -10.47 -35.85
N ARG A 93 39.61 -9.41 -35.52
CA ARG A 93 39.06 -8.04 -35.32
C ARG A 93 38.88 -7.32 -36.66
N ASP A 94 37.93 -7.79 -37.45
CA ASP A 94 37.33 -7.14 -38.62
C ASP A 94 35.99 -7.87 -38.81
N LEU A 95 34.84 -7.33 -38.36
CA LEU A 95 33.47 -7.86 -38.59
C LEU A 95 33.16 -9.34 -38.21
N TYR A 96 34.14 -10.14 -37.78
CA TYR A 96 34.00 -11.58 -37.55
C TYR A 96 34.33 -12.00 -36.09
N GLY A 97 34.48 -11.07 -35.15
CA GLY A 97 34.67 -11.33 -33.72
C GLY A 97 33.57 -10.68 -32.86
N TYR A 98 33.72 -10.68 -31.53
CA TYR A 98 32.79 -9.99 -30.62
C TYR A 98 33.16 -8.52 -30.46
N ARG A 99 32.17 -7.64 -30.56
CA ARG A 99 32.32 -6.20 -30.32
C ARG A 99 32.55 -5.92 -28.83
N ASN A 100 33.34 -4.89 -28.55
CA ASN A 100 33.38 -4.27 -27.23
C ASN A 100 32.50 -3.00 -27.19
N TYR A 101 32.41 -2.35 -26.02
CA TYR A 101 31.59 -1.15 -25.82
C TYR A 101 31.89 -0.01 -26.81
N ASP A 102 33.17 0.31 -27.03
CA ASP A 102 33.56 1.42 -27.89
C ASP A 102 33.20 1.14 -29.36
N GLU A 103 33.41 -0.11 -29.80
CA GLU A 103 33.04 -0.56 -31.15
C GLU A 103 31.52 -0.53 -31.36
N LEU A 104 30.74 -0.97 -30.36
CA LEU A 104 29.27 -0.87 -30.41
C LEU A 104 28.82 0.60 -30.49
N LEU A 105 29.37 1.48 -29.66
CA LEU A 105 28.99 2.89 -29.64
C LEU A 105 29.34 3.58 -30.97
N GLU A 106 30.51 3.29 -31.54
CA GLU A 106 30.90 3.79 -32.85
C GLU A 106 29.92 3.32 -33.94
N ASP A 107 29.56 2.02 -33.94
CA ASP A 107 28.58 1.46 -34.89
C ASP A 107 27.20 2.11 -34.75
N LEU A 108 26.69 2.30 -33.52
CA LEU A 108 25.38 2.93 -33.29
C LEU A 108 25.37 4.40 -33.72
N GLN A 109 26.45 5.15 -33.44
CA GLN A 109 26.59 6.53 -33.90
C GLN A 109 26.69 6.61 -35.43
N GLU A 110 27.40 5.66 -36.04
CA GLU A 110 27.47 5.59 -37.51
C GLU A 110 26.10 5.26 -38.12
N ILE A 111 25.32 4.35 -37.52
CA ILE A 111 23.95 4.03 -37.96
C ILE A 111 23.06 5.28 -37.94
N GLU A 112 23.01 6.03 -36.84
CA GLU A 112 22.23 7.28 -36.77
C GLU A 112 22.67 8.28 -37.85
N LEU A 113 23.98 8.40 -38.09
CA LEU A 113 24.50 9.30 -39.14
C LEU A 113 24.18 8.85 -40.56
N GLN A 114 24.13 7.54 -40.81
CA GLN A 114 23.85 6.96 -42.13
C GLN A 114 22.35 6.91 -42.44
N TYR A 115 21.51 6.69 -41.42
CA TYR A 115 20.06 6.51 -41.53
C TYR A 115 19.28 7.54 -40.69
N PRO A 116 19.58 8.85 -40.77
CA PRO A 116 19.04 9.85 -39.82
C PRO A 116 17.53 10.07 -39.95
N ASP A 117 16.94 9.72 -41.09
CA ASP A 117 15.50 9.85 -41.31
C ASP A 117 14.71 8.75 -40.58
N ILE A 118 15.35 7.63 -40.24
CA ILE A 118 14.68 6.47 -39.64
C ILE A 118 15.31 5.95 -38.36
N CYS A 119 16.48 6.45 -37.95
CA CYS A 119 17.23 5.96 -36.80
C CYS A 119 17.60 7.10 -35.87
N LYS A 120 17.41 6.87 -34.57
CA LYS A 120 17.74 7.82 -33.51
C LYS A 120 18.39 7.12 -32.34
N LEU A 121 19.56 7.61 -31.92
CA LEU A 121 20.30 7.07 -30.79
C LEU A 121 19.96 7.84 -29.51
N TYR A 122 19.57 7.11 -28.47
CA TYR A 122 19.20 7.63 -27.16
C TYR A 122 20.18 7.16 -26.09
N ASP A 123 20.71 8.11 -25.30
CA ASP A 123 21.30 7.82 -23.99
C ASP A 123 20.13 7.65 -23.01
N ILE A 124 19.93 6.42 -22.54
CA ILE A 124 18.79 6.06 -21.69
C ILE A 124 19.19 5.90 -20.22
N GLY A 125 20.48 6.09 -19.88
CA GLY A 125 20.92 5.97 -18.50
C GLY A 125 22.42 5.76 -18.33
N ASN A 126 22.85 5.78 -17.08
CA ASN A 126 24.24 5.54 -16.70
C ASN A 126 24.40 4.13 -16.14
N THR A 127 25.55 3.52 -16.38
CA THR A 127 25.96 2.31 -15.66
C THR A 127 26.38 2.62 -14.22
N ARG A 128 26.41 1.59 -13.37
CA ARG A 128 26.89 1.72 -11.99
C ARG A 128 28.33 2.24 -11.91
N GLY A 129 29.21 1.78 -12.80
CA GLY A 129 30.59 2.26 -12.88
C GLY A 129 30.69 3.75 -13.19
N LYS A 130 29.81 4.26 -14.06
CA LYS A 130 29.70 5.68 -14.33
C LYS A 130 29.25 6.48 -13.10
N GLU A 131 28.26 6.00 -12.35
CA GLU A 131 27.85 6.64 -11.09
C GLU A 131 29.01 6.73 -10.09
N TYR A 132 29.72 5.62 -9.82
CA TYR A 132 30.87 5.61 -8.92
C TYR A 132 32.02 6.53 -9.39
N SER A 133 32.28 6.58 -10.70
CA SER A 133 33.25 7.49 -11.30
C SER A 133 32.86 8.96 -11.06
N MET A 134 31.58 9.31 -11.27
CA MET A 134 31.04 10.65 -11.02
C MET A 134 31.08 11.06 -9.55
N GLU A 135 30.95 10.10 -8.62
CA GLU A 135 31.13 10.29 -7.18
C GLU A 135 32.59 10.46 -6.76
N GLY A 136 33.53 10.31 -7.70
CA GLY A 136 34.96 10.55 -7.51
C GLY A 136 35.78 9.29 -7.19
N ASN A 137 35.20 8.10 -7.30
CA ASN A 137 35.97 6.86 -7.18
C ASN A 137 36.74 6.57 -8.48
N SER A 138 38.03 6.95 -8.48
CA SER A 138 38.90 6.80 -9.64
C SER A 138 39.14 5.36 -10.11
N TYR A 139 38.82 4.34 -9.28
CA TYR A 139 38.89 2.94 -9.71
C TYR A 139 37.93 2.65 -10.86
N TYR A 140 36.75 3.28 -10.86
CA TYR A 140 35.69 3.05 -11.85
C TYR A 140 35.78 3.97 -13.07
N ASN A 141 36.83 4.78 -13.21
CA ASN A 141 37.02 5.66 -14.38
C ASN A 141 37.04 4.88 -15.70
N ASP A 142 37.56 3.65 -15.68
CA ASP A 142 37.62 2.77 -16.86
C ASP A 142 36.29 2.01 -17.11
N TYR A 143 35.28 2.22 -16.27
CA TYR A 143 33.91 1.67 -16.37
C TYR A 143 32.85 2.77 -16.53
N ASN A 144 33.27 3.94 -17.01
CA ASN A 144 32.40 5.09 -17.21
C ASN A 144 31.64 4.97 -18.54
N HIS A 145 30.54 4.21 -18.54
CA HIS A 145 29.71 3.95 -19.72
C HIS A 145 28.27 4.45 -19.54
N GLU A 146 27.73 5.04 -20.59
CA GLU A 146 26.30 5.23 -20.86
C GLU A 146 25.65 3.93 -21.34
N ILE A 147 24.32 3.87 -21.23
CA ILE A 147 23.47 2.82 -21.78
C ILE A 147 22.72 3.41 -22.96
N TRP A 148 22.78 2.73 -24.10
CA TRP A 148 22.28 3.25 -25.37
C TRP A 148 21.11 2.43 -25.90
N ALA A 149 20.12 3.11 -26.48
CA ALA A 149 19.04 2.50 -27.24
C ALA A 149 18.91 3.15 -28.63
N MET A 150 18.63 2.36 -29.65
CA MET A 150 18.35 2.82 -31.01
C MET A 150 16.86 2.68 -31.31
N LYS A 151 16.16 3.79 -31.56
CA LYS A 151 14.80 3.79 -32.11
C LYS A 151 14.88 3.74 -33.64
N VAL A 152 14.08 2.87 -34.24
CA VAL A 152 13.88 2.78 -35.69
C VAL A 152 12.40 2.98 -36.02
N SER A 153 12.07 4.02 -36.79
CA SER A 153 10.70 4.42 -37.18
C SER A 153 10.80 5.44 -38.32
N ASP A 154 9.81 5.54 -39.22
CA ASP A 154 9.85 6.51 -40.33
C ASP A 154 9.70 7.98 -39.90
N ASN A 155 9.18 8.25 -38.70
CA ASN A 155 9.16 9.57 -38.06
C ASN A 155 9.86 9.53 -36.70
N VAL A 156 11.14 9.15 -36.72
CA VAL A 156 11.91 8.76 -35.53
C VAL A 156 12.01 9.80 -34.38
N GLU A 157 11.75 11.08 -34.67
CA GLU A 157 11.78 12.19 -33.69
C GLU A 157 10.40 12.49 -33.06
N GLU A 158 9.33 11.87 -33.57
CA GLU A 158 7.97 12.08 -33.06
C GLU A 158 7.45 10.81 -32.36
N GLU A 159 6.55 11.03 -31.39
CA GLU A 159 5.73 9.96 -30.81
C GLU A 159 4.43 9.91 -31.61
N GLU A 160 4.17 8.77 -32.22
CA GLU A 160 3.00 8.56 -33.08
C GLU A 160 2.11 7.46 -32.53
N ASP A 161 0.88 7.39 -33.04
CA ASP A 161 -0.11 6.36 -32.75
C ASP A 161 0.29 5.00 -33.37
N GLU A 162 1.40 4.47 -32.89
CA GLU A 162 2.09 3.29 -33.40
C GLU A 162 2.48 2.35 -32.24
N PRO A 163 2.39 1.03 -32.44
CA PRO A 163 2.85 0.07 -31.44
C PRO A 163 4.37 0.06 -31.36
N SER A 164 4.90 -0.13 -30.15
CA SER A 164 6.32 -0.34 -29.93
C SER A 164 6.69 -1.83 -29.88
N VAL A 165 7.85 -2.18 -30.43
CA VAL A 165 8.44 -3.53 -30.37
C VAL A 165 9.89 -3.40 -29.93
N PHE A 166 10.38 -4.31 -29.09
CA PHE A 166 11.77 -4.24 -28.62
C PHE A 166 12.62 -5.48 -28.89
N TYR A 167 13.92 -5.24 -29.02
CA TYR A 167 14.98 -6.25 -29.00
C TYR A 167 16.04 -5.82 -27.98
N MET A 168 16.27 -6.65 -26.97
CA MET A 168 17.20 -6.40 -25.87
C MET A 168 18.28 -7.49 -25.85
N ALA A 169 19.48 -7.19 -25.37
CA ALA A 169 20.57 -8.15 -25.26
C ALA A 169 21.56 -7.81 -24.16
N GLU A 170 22.38 -8.81 -23.80
CA GLU A 170 23.54 -8.70 -22.92
C GLU A 170 23.21 -8.18 -21.52
N HIS A 171 22.17 -8.73 -20.89
CA HIS A 171 22.00 -8.61 -19.44
C HIS A 171 23.13 -9.30 -18.70
N HIS A 172 23.50 -10.52 -19.13
CA HIS A 172 24.62 -11.25 -18.55
C HIS A 172 25.88 -11.05 -19.39
N ALA A 173 26.97 -10.69 -18.72
CA ALA A 173 28.21 -10.26 -19.37
C ALA A 173 28.96 -11.33 -20.17
N ARG A 174 28.76 -12.61 -19.82
CA ARG A 174 29.44 -13.74 -20.46
C ARG A 174 28.72 -14.27 -21.70
N GLU A 175 27.70 -13.57 -22.20
CA GLU A 175 26.81 -14.03 -23.27
C GLU A 175 26.93 -13.20 -24.57
N PRO A 176 28.14 -12.77 -25.00
CA PRO A 176 28.32 -11.69 -25.97
C PRO A 176 27.75 -11.97 -27.37
N ILE A 177 27.38 -13.21 -27.67
CA ILE A 177 26.63 -13.56 -28.89
C ILE A 177 25.24 -12.90 -28.93
N SER A 178 24.65 -12.60 -27.77
CA SER A 178 23.36 -11.93 -27.67
C SER A 178 23.37 -10.55 -28.30
N LEU A 179 24.42 -9.76 -28.05
CA LEU A 179 24.67 -8.44 -28.64
C LEU A 179 24.77 -8.56 -30.17
N GLU A 180 25.53 -9.53 -30.67
CA GLU A 180 25.75 -9.71 -32.10
C GLU A 180 24.48 -10.09 -32.86
N VAL A 181 23.61 -10.92 -32.27
CA VAL A 181 22.30 -11.24 -32.86
C VAL A 181 21.40 -10.00 -32.88
N ASN A 182 21.36 -9.23 -31.78
CA ASN A 182 20.58 -8.00 -31.70
C ASN A 182 21.01 -6.98 -32.77
N MET A 183 22.32 -6.73 -32.89
CA MET A 183 22.88 -5.83 -33.89
C MET A 183 22.67 -6.34 -35.32
N TYR A 184 22.65 -7.66 -35.54
CA TYR A 184 22.36 -8.22 -36.87
C TYR A 184 20.91 -7.94 -37.28
N VAL A 185 19.94 -8.09 -36.37
CA VAL A 185 18.52 -7.78 -36.63
C VAL A 185 18.35 -6.29 -36.95
N LEU A 186 18.98 -5.39 -36.16
CA LEU A 186 18.98 -3.95 -36.42
C LEU A 186 19.51 -3.65 -37.83
N ASN A 187 20.70 -4.16 -38.15
CA ASN A 187 21.34 -3.94 -39.45
C ASN A 187 20.50 -4.48 -40.62
N HIS A 188 19.84 -5.63 -40.43
CA HIS A 188 18.97 -6.21 -41.44
C HIS A 188 17.77 -5.30 -41.72
N ILE A 189 17.10 -4.78 -40.69
CA ILE A 189 15.93 -3.90 -40.83
C ILE A 189 16.32 -2.60 -41.55
N ILE A 190 17.36 -1.89 -41.08
CA ILE A 190 17.75 -0.59 -41.66
C ILE A 190 18.29 -0.72 -43.09
N SER A 191 19.03 -1.80 -43.39
CA SER A 191 19.63 -2.00 -44.72
C SER A 191 18.60 -2.36 -45.78
N ASN A 192 17.45 -2.90 -45.38
CA ASN A 192 16.39 -3.32 -46.29
C ASN A 192 15.22 -2.33 -46.35
N TYR A 193 15.17 -1.31 -45.48
CA TYR A 193 14.18 -0.24 -45.54
C TYR A 193 14.15 0.44 -46.92
N GLY A 194 12.94 0.63 -47.46
CA GLY A 194 12.70 1.18 -48.80
C GLY A 194 12.92 0.20 -49.95
N SER A 195 13.46 -1.00 -49.70
CA SER A 195 13.72 -2.02 -50.72
C SER A 195 12.91 -3.30 -50.51
N ASP A 196 12.77 -3.76 -49.26
CA ASP A 196 11.86 -4.83 -48.87
C ASP A 196 10.51 -4.21 -48.43
N PRO A 197 9.39 -4.50 -49.13
CA PRO A 197 8.08 -3.96 -48.79
C PRO A 197 7.59 -4.31 -47.39
N ILE A 198 7.92 -5.49 -46.86
CA ILE A 198 7.48 -5.91 -45.52
C ILE A 198 8.24 -5.07 -44.48
N ILE A 199 9.56 -5.02 -44.56
CA ILE A 199 10.38 -4.23 -43.62
C ILE A 199 10.01 -2.74 -43.70
N THR A 200 9.75 -2.23 -44.91
CA THR A 200 9.30 -0.85 -45.09
C THR A 200 7.96 -0.59 -44.40
N GLU A 201 7.01 -1.53 -44.51
CA GLU A 201 5.72 -1.44 -43.80
C GLU A 201 5.89 -1.48 -42.28
N GLU A 202 6.80 -2.32 -41.77
CA GLU A 202 7.06 -2.39 -40.33
C GLU A 202 7.68 -1.09 -39.79
N VAL A 203 8.67 -0.51 -40.47
CA VAL A 203 9.31 0.75 -40.04
C VAL A 203 8.37 1.95 -40.15
N ASN A 204 7.43 1.95 -41.12
CA ASN A 204 6.48 3.04 -41.33
C ASN A 204 5.25 3.00 -40.40
N ASN A 205 5.11 1.98 -39.56
CA ASN A 205 3.91 1.79 -38.73
C ASN A 205 4.26 1.30 -37.32
N LYS A 206 5.52 1.42 -36.90
CA LYS A 206 6.02 0.94 -35.60
C LYS A 206 7.20 1.77 -35.12
N GLN A 207 7.32 1.79 -33.79
CA GLN A 207 8.55 2.19 -33.11
C GLN A 207 9.33 0.94 -32.70
N ILE A 208 10.44 0.68 -33.38
CA ILE A 208 11.27 -0.51 -33.14
C ILE A 208 12.48 -0.12 -32.33
N TRP A 209 12.58 -0.64 -31.10
CA TRP A 209 13.62 -0.27 -30.14
C TRP A 209 14.67 -1.37 -29.99
N PHE A 210 15.94 -1.01 -30.15
CA PHE A 210 17.08 -1.90 -29.91
C PHE A 210 17.87 -1.42 -28.70
N MET A 211 18.02 -2.29 -27.69
CA MET A 211 18.89 -2.09 -26.53
C MET A 211 19.96 -3.20 -26.53
N PRO A 212 21.03 -3.02 -27.32
CA PRO A 212 21.95 -4.12 -27.62
C PRO A 212 22.88 -4.50 -26.46
N LEU A 213 23.03 -3.63 -25.45
CA LEU A 213 23.98 -3.84 -24.36
C LEU A 213 23.44 -3.30 -23.03
N VAL A 214 22.67 -4.13 -22.31
CA VAL A 214 22.08 -3.76 -21.00
C VAL A 214 23.14 -3.65 -19.90
N ASN A 215 24.16 -4.50 -19.91
CA ASN A 215 25.23 -4.53 -18.91
C ASN A 215 26.63 -4.17 -19.50
N PRO A 216 26.88 -2.91 -19.90
CA PRO A 216 28.15 -2.52 -20.51
C PRO A 216 29.39 -2.77 -19.64
N ASN A 217 29.26 -2.56 -18.33
CA ASN A 217 30.39 -2.71 -17.40
C ASN A 217 30.80 -4.18 -17.21
N GLY A 218 29.83 -5.09 -17.06
CA GLY A 218 30.10 -6.51 -17.00
C GLY A 218 30.65 -7.03 -18.32
N HIS A 219 30.04 -6.66 -19.45
CA HIS A 219 30.50 -7.05 -20.78
C HIS A 219 31.96 -6.64 -21.05
N LYS A 220 32.38 -5.46 -20.56
CA LYS A 220 33.79 -5.04 -20.59
C LYS A 220 34.72 -6.01 -19.84
N ILE A 221 34.32 -6.55 -18.69
CA ILE A 221 35.15 -7.51 -17.93
C ILE A 221 35.45 -8.77 -18.77
N VAL A 222 34.44 -9.25 -19.51
CA VAL A 222 34.58 -10.45 -20.36
C VAL A 222 35.39 -10.15 -21.61
N THR A 223 35.11 -9.03 -22.31
CA THR A 223 35.80 -8.67 -23.57
C THR A 223 37.24 -8.19 -23.38
N ASP A 224 37.58 -7.64 -22.21
CA ASP A 224 38.99 -7.38 -21.80
C ASP A 224 39.70 -8.65 -21.30
N GLU A 225 38.99 -9.78 -21.29
CA GLU A 225 39.44 -11.09 -20.82
C GLU A 225 39.95 -11.12 -19.36
N VAL A 226 39.40 -10.24 -18.51
CA VAL A 226 39.71 -10.14 -17.07
C VAL A 226 39.09 -11.32 -16.32
N ASP A 227 37.81 -11.57 -16.57
CA ASP A 227 37.10 -12.76 -16.09
C ASP A 227 36.04 -13.18 -17.13
N LEU A 228 36.29 -14.30 -17.81
CA LEU A 228 35.42 -14.82 -18.87
C LEU A 228 34.12 -15.45 -18.36
N TRP A 229 34.03 -15.70 -17.06
CA TRP A 229 32.86 -16.32 -16.43
C TRP A 229 31.98 -15.27 -15.74
N TRP A 230 32.37 -14.00 -15.77
CA TRP A 230 31.64 -12.91 -15.14
C TRP A 230 30.24 -12.79 -15.74
N ARG A 231 29.21 -12.88 -14.89
CA ARG A 231 27.80 -12.82 -15.29
C ARG A 231 27.16 -11.47 -14.97
N LYS A 232 27.37 -11.00 -13.75
CA LYS A 232 26.65 -9.89 -13.11
C LYS A 232 27.05 -8.51 -13.64
N ASN A 233 26.41 -7.44 -13.15
CA ASN A 233 26.95 -6.08 -13.26
C ASN A 233 28.15 -5.90 -12.29
N ILE A 234 28.62 -4.66 -12.05
CA ILE A 234 29.84 -4.40 -11.27
C ILE A 234 29.61 -3.69 -9.91
N ARG A 235 28.40 -3.77 -9.35
CA ARG A 235 28.09 -3.17 -8.04
C ARG A 235 29.11 -3.58 -6.97
N ASP A 236 29.66 -2.59 -6.26
CA ASP A 236 30.50 -2.82 -5.08
C ASP A 236 29.60 -3.14 -3.89
N ASN A 237 29.45 -4.42 -3.56
CA ASN A 237 28.52 -4.85 -2.51
C ASN A 237 29.13 -4.72 -1.11
N ASN A 238 30.46 -4.66 -1.01
CA ASN A 238 31.16 -4.58 0.28
C ASN A 238 31.76 -3.20 0.57
N GLU A 239 31.55 -2.25 -0.35
CA GLU A 239 31.94 -0.84 -0.25
C GLU A 239 33.46 -0.63 -0.06
N ASN A 240 34.28 -1.54 -0.59
CA ASN A 240 35.75 -1.42 -0.48
C ASN A 240 36.36 -0.45 -1.52
N GLY A 241 35.55 0.03 -2.46
CA GLY A 241 35.92 0.96 -3.51
C GLY A 241 36.54 0.32 -4.76
N SER A 242 36.43 -1.00 -4.94
CA SER A 242 36.98 -1.74 -6.08
C SER A 242 36.23 -3.03 -6.36
N ILE A 243 36.32 -3.55 -7.59
CA ILE A 243 35.66 -4.79 -8.00
C ILE A 243 36.40 -6.03 -7.45
N ASN A 244 35.67 -6.92 -6.79
CA ASN A 244 36.12 -8.24 -6.36
C ASN A 244 35.84 -9.31 -7.42
N PHE A 245 36.87 -9.63 -8.20
CA PHE A 245 36.83 -10.76 -9.13
C PHE A 245 36.82 -12.09 -8.37
N GLY A 246 35.95 -13.02 -8.78
CA GLY A 246 35.79 -14.33 -8.14
C GLY A 246 34.73 -14.40 -7.03
N GLY A 247 33.90 -13.37 -6.87
CA GLY A 247 32.70 -13.40 -6.04
C GLY A 247 32.57 -12.18 -5.12
N GLY A 248 31.35 -11.95 -4.63
CA GLY A 248 31.03 -10.93 -3.64
C GLY A 248 30.51 -9.61 -4.23
N ASP A 249 30.96 -9.22 -5.42
CA ASP A 249 30.49 -8.00 -6.12
C ASP A 249 29.59 -8.33 -7.30
N GLY A 250 28.82 -7.32 -7.72
CA GLY A 250 27.84 -7.39 -8.79
C GLY A 250 26.48 -7.89 -8.34
N VAL A 251 25.45 -7.49 -9.08
CA VAL A 251 24.06 -7.93 -9.03
C VAL A 251 23.72 -8.57 -10.37
N ASP A 252 22.95 -9.67 -10.35
CA ASP A 252 22.41 -10.27 -11.57
C ASP A 252 21.34 -9.34 -12.16
N PRO A 253 21.56 -8.74 -13.34
CA PRO A 253 20.61 -7.79 -13.91
C PRO A 253 19.25 -8.44 -14.20
N ASN A 254 19.21 -9.73 -14.55
CA ASN A 254 17.97 -10.46 -14.82
C ASN A 254 17.40 -11.16 -13.57
N ARG A 255 17.72 -10.64 -12.38
CA ARG A 255 17.05 -10.92 -11.09
C ARG A 255 16.61 -9.64 -10.37
N ASN A 256 16.78 -8.48 -11.00
CA ASN A 256 16.59 -7.17 -10.36
C ASN A 256 15.31 -6.43 -10.79
N TYR A 257 14.44 -7.07 -11.59
CA TYR A 257 13.12 -6.49 -11.94
C TYR A 257 12.09 -6.76 -10.83
N ASP A 258 11.05 -5.91 -10.73
CA ASP A 258 10.08 -5.92 -9.61
C ASP A 258 8.92 -6.92 -9.76
N TRP A 259 8.97 -7.84 -10.73
CA TRP A 259 7.94 -8.88 -10.85
C TRP A 259 8.29 -10.11 -10.00
N ASN A 260 7.53 -10.31 -8.92
CA ASN A 260 7.78 -11.36 -7.92
C ASN A 260 9.22 -11.35 -7.37
N TRP A 261 9.83 -10.16 -7.26
CA TRP A 261 11.23 -10.01 -6.89
C TRP A 261 11.56 -10.68 -5.56
N GLY A 262 12.69 -11.41 -5.53
CA GLY A 262 13.17 -12.10 -4.33
C GLY A 262 12.54 -13.46 -4.04
N GLY A 263 11.73 -13.98 -4.96
CA GLY A 263 11.21 -15.34 -4.96
C GLY A 263 12.23 -16.41 -5.38
N GLU A 264 11.70 -17.57 -5.82
CA GLU A 264 12.49 -18.74 -6.23
C GLU A 264 13.45 -18.41 -7.38
N GLY A 265 14.62 -19.06 -7.39
CA GLY A 265 15.62 -18.86 -8.45
C GLY A 265 16.45 -17.57 -8.36
N SER A 266 16.28 -16.81 -7.29
CA SER A 266 17.10 -15.65 -6.95
C SER A 266 17.76 -15.83 -5.58
N SER A 267 18.94 -15.23 -5.37
CA SER A 267 19.66 -15.34 -4.10
C SER A 267 19.79 -13.98 -3.40
N GLY A 268 19.73 -14.00 -2.06
CA GLY A 268 20.07 -12.85 -1.22
C GLY A 268 21.56 -12.80 -0.82
N ASP A 269 22.36 -13.81 -1.18
CA ASP A 269 23.81 -13.83 -0.92
C ASP A 269 24.55 -13.11 -2.04
N THR A 270 25.35 -12.10 -1.70
CA THR A 270 26.14 -11.31 -2.66
C THR A 270 27.20 -12.13 -3.40
N ASN A 271 27.58 -13.30 -2.87
CA ASN A 271 28.50 -14.23 -3.53
C ASN A 271 27.82 -15.11 -4.58
N SER A 272 26.48 -15.16 -4.61
CA SER A 272 25.75 -15.92 -5.63
C SER A 272 25.81 -15.23 -6.99
N GLU A 273 25.86 -16.04 -8.05
CA GLU A 273 25.75 -15.57 -9.44
C GLU A 273 24.34 -15.07 -9.77
N THR A 274 23.34 -15.47 -8.98
CA THR A 274 21.94 -15.01 -9.09
C THR A 274 21.56 -14.03 -7.97
N TYR A 275 22.54 -13.31 -7.41
CA TYR A 275 22.29 -12.28 -6.40
C TYR A 275 21.37 -11.19 -6.96
N ARG A 276 20.19 -11.05 -6.36
CA ARG A 276 19.09 -10.20 -6.84
C ARG A 276 19.24 -8.70 -6.59
N GLY A 277 20.27 -8.31 -5.83
CA GLY A 277 20.44 -6.94 -5.35
C GLY A 277 19.74 -6.68 -4.01
N PRO A 278 19.95 -5.48 -3.43
CA PRO A 278 19.35 -5.09 -2.15
C PRO A 278 17.85 -4.75 -2.23
N SER A 279 17.35 -4.40 -3.41
CA SER A 279 15.93 -4.13 -3.69
C SER A 279 15.66 -4.34 -5.18
N ALA A 280 14.39 -4.50 -5.57
CA ALA A 280 14.01 -4.39 -6.97
C ALA A 280 14.46 -3.04 -7.55
N PHE A 281 14.88 -3.04 -8.81
CA PHE A 281 15.42 -1.89 -9.54
C PHE A 281 16.57 -1.17 -8.81
N SER A 282 17.34 -1.88 -7.98
CA SER A 282 18.49 -1.28 -7.31
C SER A 282 19.58 -0.85 -8.28
N GLU A 283 19.68 -1.50 -9.45
CA GLU A 283 20.74 -1.28 -10.43
C GLU A 283 20.34 -0.25 -11.49
N PRO A 284 21.17 0.78 -11.77
CA PRO A 284 20.83 1.84 -12.70
C PRO A 284 20.66 1.31 -14.14
N GLU A 285 21.33 0.20 -14.48
CA GLU A 285 21.12 -0.49 -15.73
C GLU A 285 19.67 -0.97 -15.90
N ILE A 286 19.08 -1.49 -14.83
CA ILE A 286 17.72 -2.03 -14.84
C ILE A 286 16.69 -0.91 -14.62
N GLN A 287 17.05 0.18 -13.93
CA GLN A 287 16.23 1.39 -13.90
C GLN A 287 16.03 1.97 -15.30
N ALA A 288 17.07 2.00 -16.15
CA ALA A 288 16.93 2.42 -17.54
C ALA A 288 15.95 1.53 -18.32
N MET A 289 15.98 0.21 -18.09
CA MET A 289 15.05 -0.74 -18.74
C MET A 289 13.62 -0.59 -18.23
N ARG A 290 13.43 -0.35 -16.92
CA ARG A 290 12.12 -0.03 -16.33
C ARG A 290 11.54 1.22 -16.97
N ASP A 291 12.34 2.26 -17.08
CA ASP A 291 11.89 3.57 -17.54
C ASP A 291 11.51 3.52 -19.02
N ILE A 292 12.29 2.83 -19.88
CA ILE A 292 11.94 2.69 -21.30
C ILE A 292 10.68 1.83 -21.49
N LEU A 293 10.57 0.70 -20.78
CA LEU A 293 9.40 -0.18 -20.89
C LEU A 293 8.11 0.49 -20.39
N GLY A 294 8.21 1.41 -19.42
CA GLY A 294 7.08 2.17 -18.91
C GLY A 294 6.78 3.47 -19.66
N SER A 295 7.68 3.96 -20.53
CA SER A 295 7.47 5.22 -21.27
C SER A 295 6.91 5.04 -22.68
N HIS A 296 6.80 3.80 -23.17
CA HIS A 296 6.30 3.47 -24.50
C HIS A 296 5.32 2.30 -24.45
N HIS A 297 4.34 2.31 -25.36
CA HIS A 297 3.34 1.25 -25.47
C HIS A 297 3.92 0.02 -26.21
N PHE A 298 4.76 -0.75 -25.53
CA PHE A 298 5.28 -2.00 -26.08
C PHE A 298 4.19 -3.06 -26.21
N VAL A 299 4.19 -3.78 -27.34
CA VAL A 299 3.25 -4.88 -27.59
C VAL A 299 3.93 -6.24 -27.45
N THR A 300 5.18 -6.33 -27.90
CA THR A 300 5.97 -7.56 -27.85
C THR A 300 7.46 -7.25 -27.89
N GLY A 301 8.31 -8.18 -27.44
CA GLY A 301 9.74 -8.02 -27.54
C GLY A 301 10.53 -9.30 -27.27
N ILE A 302 11.81 -9.27 -27.63
CA ILE A 302 12.77 -10.34 -27.38
C ILE A 302 13.89 -9.82 -26.49
N THR A 303 14.29 -10.59 -25.49
CA THR A 303 15.60 -10.49 -24.84
C THR A 303 16.47 -11.68 -25.24
N TYR A 304 17.66 -11.40 -25.78
CA TYR A 304 18.62 -12.42 -26.18
C TYR A 304 19.59 -12.74 -25.04
N HIS A 305 19.76 -14.03 -24.80
CA HIS A 305 20.65 -14.62 -23.79
C HIS A 305 21.48 -15.75 -24.42
N ALA A 306 22.43 -16.31 -23.67
CA ALA A 306 23.11 -17.55 -24.07
C ALA A 306 23.48 -18.42 -22.84
N TYR A 307 23.28 -19.73 -22.86
CA TYR A 307 22.95 -20.58 -23.99
C TYR A 307 21.96 -21.66 -23.59
N SER A 308 21.27 -22.27 -24.56
CA SER A 308 20.56 -23.56 -24.43
C SER A 308 19.78 -24.00 -25.68
N GLU A 309 19.66 -23.17 -26.73
CA GLU A 309 18.79 -23.40 -27.88
C GLU A 309 17.29 -23.40 -27.51
N LEU A 310 16.86 -22.39 -26.74
CA LEU A 310 15.50 -22.27 -26.22
C LEU A 310 14.83 -20.96 -26.64
N VAL A 311 13.49 -21.01 -26.75
CA VAL A 311 12.62 -19.84 -26.77
C VAL A 311 11.73 -19.91 -25.54
N LEU A 312 12.04 -19.11 -24.53
CA LEU A 312 11.33 -19.03 -23.27
C LEU A 312 10.24 -17.95 -23.33
N PHE A 313 9.18 -18.17 -22.55
CA PHE A 313 8.09 -17.21 -22.39
C PHE A 313 7.49 -17.26 -20.98
N PRO A 314 6.88 -16.16 -20.50
CA PRO A 314 6.36 -16.06 -19.15
C PRO A 314 5.33 -17.14 -18.74
N PHE A 315 5.22 -17.45 -17.45
CA PHE A 315 6.03 -16.91 -16.35
C PHE A 315 7.21 -17.83 -15.97
N GLY A 316 8.23 -17.25 -15.35
CA GLY A 316 9.42 -17.93 -14.83
C GLY A 316 9.52 -17.97 -13.32
N TYR A 317 8.86 -17.07 -12.57
CA TYR A 317 9.14 -16.86 -11.14
C TYR A 317 8.86 -18.02 -10.18
N ALA A 318 8.09 -19.04 -10.58
CA ALA A 318 7.77 -20.19 -9.74
C ALA A 318 7.46 -21.45 -10.56
N ASN A 319 7.55 -22.62 -9.94
CA ASN A 319 7.23 -23.90 -10.59
C ASN A 319 5.74 -24.02 -11.01
N ASN A 320 5.48 -24.50 -12.23
CA ASN A 320 4.14 -24.72 -12.79
C ASN A 320 3.27 -23.45 -12.88
N ILE A 321 3.90 -22.29 -12.89
CA ILE A 321 3.21 -21.02 -13.03
C ILE A 321 2.74 -20.81 -14.48
N GLN A 322 1.57 -20.20 -14.68
CA GLN A 322 1.01 -20.01 -16.01
C GLN A 322 0.47 -18.59 -16.20
N ALA A 323 0.94 -17.92 -17.24
CA ALA A 323 0.43 -16.63 -17.68
C ALA A 323 -1.04 -16.73 -18.16
N PRO A 324 -1.88 -15.70 -17.93
CA PRO A 324 -3.23 -15.60 -18.49
C PRO A 324 -3.29 -15.89 -19.99
N ASP A 325 -2.37 -15.31 -20.77
CA ASP A 325 -2.29 -15.46 -22.23
C ASP A 325 -1.43 -16.66 -22.68
N HIS A 326 -1.24 -17.68 -21.82
CA HIS A 326 -0.30 -18.78 -22.05
C HIS A 326 -0.39 -19.42 -23.44
N ASP A 327 -1.61 -19.74 -23.91
CA ASP A 327 -1.78 -20.41 -25.20
C ASP A 327 -1.31 -19.54 -26.37
N ALA A 328 -1.54 -18.22 -26.28
CA ALA A 328 -1.09 -17.26 -27.29
C ALA A 328 0.44 -17.04 -27.25
N LEU A 329 1.02 -16.97 -26.04
CA LEU A 329 2.47 -16.92 -25.84
C LEU A 329 3.15 -18.18 -26.39
N GLN A 330 2.66 -19.37 -26.02
CA GLN A 330 3.19 -20.66 -26.46
C GLN A 330 3.08 -20.84 -27.99
N GLU A 331 1.98 -20.40 -28.60
CA GLU A 331 1.83 -20.42 -30.07
C GLU A 331 2.90 -19.56 -30.75
N LEU A 332 3.14 -18.34 -30.27
CA LEU A 332 4.15 -17.46 -30.83
C LEU A 332 5.58 -17.96 -30.56
N ALA A 333 5.84 -18.55 -29.39
CA ALA A 333 7.10 -19.21 -29.09
C ALA A 333 7.36 -20.37 -30.06
N ASN A 334 6.34 -21.19 -30.38
CA ASN A 334 6.45 -22.26 -31.37
C ASN A 334 6.78 -21.72 -32.77
N ASP A 335 6.07 -20.67 -33.19
CA ASP A 335 6.27 -20.03 -34.49
C ASP A 335 7.71 -19.53 -34.65
N MET A 336 8.31 -18.97 -33.58
CA MET A 336 9.71 -18.54 -33.58
C MET A 336 10.69 -19.72 -33.50
N ALA A 337 10.55 -20.60 -32.51
CA ALA A 337 11.51 -21.66 -32.21
C ALA A 337 11.75 -22.60 -33.39
N PHE A 338 10.70 -22.95 -34.15
CA PHE A 338 10.81 -23.85 -35.30
C PHE A 338 11.38 -23.20 -36.56
N THR A 339 11.76 -21.93 -36.51
CA THR A 339 12.55 -21.28 -37.57
C THR A 339 14.05 -21.31 -37.29
N ILE A 340 14.45 -21.52 -36.03
CA ILE A 340 15.85 -21.45 -35.59
C ILE A 340 16.44 -22.86 -35.58
N PRO A 341 17.33 -23.23 -36.52
CA PRO A 341 17.95 -24.54 -36.53
C PRO A 341 18.93 -24.73 -35.36
N GLY A 342 18.84 -25.87 -34.68
CA GLY A 342 19.80 -26.27 -33.65
C GLY A 342 21.15 -26.66 -34.25
N GLN A 343 22.26 -26.34 -33.58
CA GLN A 343 23.63 -26.62 -34.01
C GLN A 343 23.92 -28.12 -34.10
N ASN A 344 23.17 -28.95 -33.36
CA ASN A 344 23.25 -30.42 -33.40
C ASN A 344 22.10 -31.08 -34.18
N GLY A 345 21.34 -30.29 -34.96
CA GLY A 345 20.15 -30.72 -35.69
C GLY A 345 18.86 -30.52 -34.90
N GLY A 346 17.73 -30.54 -35.60
CA GLY A 346 16.45 -30.12 -35.03
C GLY A 346 16.30 -28.60 -35.04
N TYR A 347 15.48 -28.10 -34.12
CA TYR A 347 15.15 -26.68 -33.94
C TYR A 347 15.23 -26.33 -32.46
N TYR A 348 15.12 -25.04 -32.14
CA TYR A 348 15.05 -24.59 -30.75
C TYR A 348 13.77 -25.13 -30.09
N ASP A 349 13.82 -25.30 -28.76
CA ASP A 349 12.68 -25.78 -27.99
C ASP A 349 11.91 -24.60 -27.36
N PRO A 350 10.59 -24.48 -27.61
CA PRO A 350 9.75 -23.45 -27.00
C PRO A 350 9.17 -23.96 -25.68
N ILE A 351 9.56 -23.36 -24.55
CA ILE A 351 9.10 -23.79 -23.22
C ILE A 351 8.75 -22.58 -22.33
N PRO A 352 7.80 -22.70 -21.39
CA PRO A 352 7.62 -21.69 -20.35
C PRO A 352 8.92 -21.51 -19.57
N SER A 353 9.25 -20.27 -19.17
CA SER A 353 10.51 -19.94 -18.49
C SER A 353 10.75 -20.81 -17.24
N TRP A 354 9.71 -21.13 -16.47
CA TRP A 354 9.84 -22.00 -15.28
C TRP A 354 10.30 -23.43 -15.58
N GLN A 355 10.10 -23.95 -16.80
CA GLN A 355 10.51 -25.31 -17.17
C GLN A 355 12.02 -25.45 -17.37
N LEU A 356 12.72 -24.32 -17.60
CA LEU A 356 14.17 -24.28 -17.51
C LEU A 356 14.57 -24.41 -16.03
N TYR A 357 14.16 -23.43 -15.23
CA TYR A 357 14.12 -23.47 -13.77
C TYR A 357 13.36 -22.23 -13.28
N PRO A 358 12.77 -22.24 -12.07
CA PRO A 358 12.18 -21.03 -11.50
C PRO A 358 13.21 -19.90 -11.43
N ALA A 359 12.83 -18.69 -11.85
CA ALA A 359 13.67 -17.49 -11.82
C ALA A 359 12.80 -16.26 -11.60
N SER A 360 12.88 -15.67 -10.40
CA SER A 360 12.13 -14.46 -10.05
C SER A 360 12.87 -13.17 -10.39
N GLY A 361 12.14 -12.10 -10.71
CA GLY A 361 12.72 -10.78 -11.00
C GLY A 361 13.39 -10.69 -12.37
N THR A 362 12.87 -11.43 -13.37
CA THR A 362 13.36 -11.45 -14.75
C THR A 362 12.65 -10.43 -15.63
N THR A 363 13.27 -10.09 -16.76
CA THR A 363 12.79 -9.10 -17.72
C THR A 363 11.50 -9.53 -18.42
N ASP A 364 11.40 -10.79 -18.82
CA ASP A 364 10.24 -11.35 -19.53
C ASP A 364 8.99 -11.37 -18.64
N ASP A 365 9.15 -11.82 -17.39
CA ASP A 365 8.11 -11.80 -16.38
C ASP A 365 7.66 -10.37 -16.04
N TYR A 366 8.60 -9.43 -15.93
CA TYR A 366 8.28 -8.02 -15.69
C TYR A 366 7.55 -7.39 -16.88
N ALA A 367 8.07 -7.54 -18.10
CA ALA A 367 7.45 -6.96 -19.28
C ALA A 367 6.01 -7.48 -19.49
N TYR A 368 5.78 -8.77 -19.27
CA TYR A 368 4.44 -9.34 -19.38
C TYR A 368 3.55 -9.03 -18.17
N GLY A 369 4.06 -9.21 -16.95
CA GLY A 369 3.30 -9.04 -15.72
C GLY A 369 2.91 -7.59 -15.46
N GLU A 370 3.84 -6.65 -15.65
CA GLU A 370 3.62 -5.22 -15.39
C GLU A 370 2.91 -4.53 -16.56
N HIS A 371 3.30 -4.85 -17.80
CA HIS A 371 2.89 -4.08 -18.99
C HIS A 371 2.06 -4.88 -20.00
N GLY A 372 1.82 -6.18 -19.75
CA GLY A 372 1.09 -7.04 -20.70
C GLY A 372 1.84 -7.32 -22.01
N VAL A 373 3.15 -7.01 -22.05
CA VAL A 373 3.98 -7.18 -23.25
C VAL A 373 4.25 -8.65 -23.48
N PHE A 374 4.00 -9.16 -24.69
CA PHE A 374 4.41 -10.52 -25.05
C PHE A 374 5.94 -10.56 -25.20
N SER A 375 6.63 -10.83 -24.10
CA SER A 375 8.08 -10.85 -24.01
C SER A 375 8.61 -12.28 -24.06
N PHE A 376 9.70 -12.49 -24.80
CA PHE A 376 10.33 -13.79 -24.95
C PHE A 376 11.82 -13.70 -24.65
N THR A 377 12.36 -14.72 -23.98
CA THR A 377 13.80 -14.88 -23.79
C THR A 377 14.32 -15.93 -24.76
N ILE A 378 15.27 -15.59 -25.62
CA ILE A 378 15.90 -16.57 -26.52
C ILE A 378 17.30 -16.92 -26.00
N GLU A 379 17.48 -18.18 -25.61
CA GLU A 379 18.75 -18.74 -25.17
C GLU A 379 19.53 -19.28 -26.37
N LEU A 380 20.50 -18.51 -26.85
CA LEU A 380 21.21 -18.73 -28.11
C LEU A 380 22.26 -19.85 -28.01
N ALA A 381 22.41 -20.60 -29.10
CA ALA A 381 23.53 -21.51 -29.34
C ALA A 381 23.76 -22.55 -28.21
N THR A 382 24.95 -23.16 -28.19
CA THR A 382 25.30 -24.28 -27.29
C THR A 382 26.41 -23.97 -26.28
N GLN A 383 26.89 -22.73 -26.24
CA GLN A 383 27.93 -22.27 -25.32
C GLN A 383 27.89 -20.76 -25.14
N PHE A 384 28.46 -20.26 -24.04
CA PHE A 384 28.46 -18.83 -23.67
C PHE A 384 29.13 -17.94 -24.72
N ILE A 385 30.31 -18.37 -25.19
CA ILE A 385 31.08 -17.66 -26.22
C ILE A 385 31.32 -18.61 -27.40
N PRO A 386 30.41 -18.68 -28.39
CA PRO A 386 30.61 -19.38 -29.66
C PRO A 386 31.92 -18.95 -30.36
N PRO A 387 32.58 -19.82 -31.14
CA PRO A 387 33.74 -19.40 -31.92
C PRO A 387 33.32 -18.35 -32.95
N ALA A 388 34.17 -17.35 -33.17
CA ALA A 388 34.04 -16.31 -34.21
C ALA A 388 33.43 -16.81 -35.55
N SER A 389 33.87 -17.97 -36.04
CA SER A 389 33.40 -18.57 -37.30
C SER A 389 31.93 -19.02 -37.31
N GLN A 390 31.25 -19.03 -36.16
CA GLN A 390 29.84 -19.41 -36.03
C GLN A 390 28.91 -18.20 -35.87
N ILE A 391 29.44 -17.01 -35.53
CA ILE A 391 28.63 -15.82 -35.19
C ILE A 391 27.65 -15.50 -36.32
N GLU A 392 28.14 -15.31 -37.55
CA GLU A 392 27.30 -14.98 -38.72
C GLU A 392 26.16 -15.98 -38.91
N GLY A 393 26.46 -17.28 -38.83
CA GLY A 393 25.44 -18.33 -38.96
C GLY A 393 24.42 -18.32 -37.82
N ILE A 394 24.84 -18.04 -36.58
CA ILE A 394 23.92 -17.91 -35.44
C ILE A 394 23.00 -16.71 -35.62
N CYS A 395 23.54 -15.56 -36.07
CA CYS A 395 22.76 -14.36 -36.35
C CYS A 395 21.75 -14.59 -37.48
N GLU A 396 22.18 -15.16 -38.61
CA GLU A 396 21.31 -15.50 -39.74
C GLU A 396 20.16 -16.42 -39.34
N ASN A 397 20.46 -17.45 -38.53
CA ASN A 397 19.49 -18.43 -38.08
C ASN A 397 18.41 -17.86 -37.15
N ASN A 398 18.69 -16.76 -36.45
CA ASN A 398 17.74 -16.13 -35.52
C ASN A 398 16.93 -14.99 -36.14
N LEU A 399 17.29 -14.54 -37.35
CA LEU A 399 16.64 -13.40 -38.01
C LEU A 399 15.15 -13.64 -38.26
N GLU A 400 14.76 -14.82 -38.76
CA GLU A 400 13.35 -15.11 -39.07
C GLU A 400 12.47 -15.05 -37.81
N ALA A 401 12.97 -15.55 -36.67
CA ALA A 401 12.26 -15.47 -35.40
C ALA A 401 12.00 -14.02 -34.97
N ALA A 402 13.00 -13.14 -35.12
CA ALA A 402 12.82 -11.71 -34.86
C ALA A 402 11.74 -11.10 -35.77
N LEU A 403 11.79 -11.37 -37.08
CA LEU A 403 10.82 -10.84 -38.04
C LEU A 403 9.40 -11.40 -37.84
N ILE A 404 9.27 -12.64 -37.36
CA ILE A 404 7.97 -13.21 -36.97
C ILE A 404 7.34 -12.37 -35.86
N LEU A 405 8.11 -12.02 -34.83
CA LEU A 405 7.64 -11.23 -33.70
C LEU A 405 7.29 -9.80 -34.13
N LEU A 406 8.13 -9.16 -34.96
CA LEU A 406 7.87 -7.84 -35.52
C LEU A 406 6.54 -7.78 -36.29
N THR A 407 6.32 -8.74 -37.18
CA THR A 407 5.11 -8.78 -38.03
C THR A 407 3.89 -9.34 -37.29
N ARG A 408 4.06 -9.96 -36.11
CA ARG A 408 2.96 -10.56 -35.34
C ARG A 408 1.97 -9.52 -34.84
N VAL A 409 2.39 -8.28 -34.66
CA VAL A 409 1.52 -7.15 -34.26
C VAL A 409 0.43 -6.86 -35.32
N ASN A 410 0.66 -7.25 -36.58
CA ASN A 410 -0.25 -6.94 -37.70
C ASN A 410 -1.34 -8.01 -37.94
N LYS A 411 -1.33 -9.12 -37.20
CA LYS A 411 -2.24 -10.26 -37.40
C LYS A 411 -2.59 -10.89 -36.06
N LYS A 412 -3.77 -11.48 -35.90
CA LYS A 412 -4.19 -12.10 -34.62
C LYS A 412 -4.02 -11.13 -33.43
N ALA A 413 -4.34 -9.86 -33.65
CA ALA A 413 -4.24 -8.79 -32.68
C ALA A 413 -5.57 -8.03 -32.68
N LEU A 414 -6.12 -7.78 -31.50
CA LEU A 414 -7.21 -6.85 -31.30
C LEU A 414 -6.62 -5.48 -31.01
N THR A 415 -7.08 -4.46 -31.71
CA THR A 415 -6.63 -3.08 -31.53
C THR A 415 -7.77 -2.13 -31.83
N GLY A 416 -7.63 -0.86 -31.47
CA GLY A 416 -8.60 0.19 -31.72
C GLY A 416 -8.29 1.39 -30.86
N HIS A 417 -9.16 2.38 -30.90
CA HIS A 417 -9.10 3.56 -30.03
C HIS A 417 -10.20 3.52 -28.98
N ILE A 418 -9.88 3.95 -27.77
CA ILE A 418 -10.84 4.19 -26.70
C ILE A 418 -10.90 5.69 -26.47
N THR A 419 -12.07 6.27 -26.68
CA THR A 419 -12.31 7.70 -26.58
C THR A 419 -13.50 8.01 -25.70
N ASP A 420 -13.52 9.22 -25.15
CA ASP A 420 -14.65 9.78 -24.45
C ASP A 420 -15.78 10.09 -25.46
N ALA A 421 -16.98 9.59 -25.20
CA ALA A 421 -18.11 9.69 -26.13
C ALA A 421 -18.60 11.13 -26.36
N GLU A 422 -18.33 12.06 -25.45
CA GLU A 422 -18.77 13.46 -25.56
C GLU A 422 -17.72 14.36 -26.22
N SER A 423 -16.48 14.28 -25.76
CA SER A 423 -15.36 15.13 -26.20
C SER A 423 -14.62 14.56 -27.41
N GLY A 424 -14.60 13.24 -27.56
CA GLY A 424 -13.75 12.53 -28.51
C GLY A 424 -12.28 12.45 -28.09
N ASP A 425 -11.95 12.90 -26.87
CA ASP A 425 -10.58 12.84 -26.35
C ASP A 425 -10.21 11.38 -25.99
N PRO A 426 -8.93 10.99 -26.07
CA PRO A 426 -8.49 9.65 -25.70
C PRO A 426 -8.74 9.32 -24.22
N VAL A 427 -9.08 8.06 -23.93
CA VAL A 427 -9.30 7.55 -22.57
C VAL A 427 -8.31 6.41 -22.29
N VAL A 428 -7.63 6.50 -21.14
CA VAL A 428 -6.88 5.37 -20.55
C VAL A 428 -7.90 4.46 -19.88
N ALA A 429 -8.15 3.31 -20.48
CA ALA A 429 -9.12 2.33 -20.03
C ALA A 429 -8.48 0.95 -19.99
N GLU A 430 -8.88 0.16 -19.01
CA GLU A 430 -8.58 -1.26 -18.94
C GLU A 430 -9.32 -2.01 -20.06
N ILE A 431 -8.60 -2.92 -20.73
CA ILE A 431 -9.11 -3.86 -21.73
C ILE A 431 -9.03 -5.27 -21.17
N TYR A 432 -10.18 -5.79 -20.73
CA TYR A 432 -10.34 -7.08 -20.09
C TYR A 432 -10.98 -8.11 -21.05
N ILE A 433 -10.44 -9.32 -21.11
CA ILE A 433 -10.92 -10.42 -21.95
C ILE A 433 -11.30 -11.61 -21.07
N ASP A 434 -12.60 -11.93 -21.07
CA ASP A 434 -13.11 -13.09 -20.32
C ASP A 434 -12.53 -14.41 -20.84
N GLY A 435 -12.15 -15.29 -19.93
CA GLY A 435 -11.49 -16.56 -20.23
C GLY A 435 -9.98 -16.47 -20.47
N ILE A 436 -9.41 -15.26 -20.49
CA ILE A 436 -7.95 -15.05 -20.51
C ILE A 436 -7.55 -14.40 -19.19
N ASP A 437 -8.08 -13.20 -18.92
CA ASP A 437 -7.62 -12.38 -17.79
C ASP A 437 -8.08 -12.91 -16.42
N ASN A 438 -8.84 -14.02 -16.39
CA ASN A 438 -9.26 -14.77 -15.20
C ASN A 438 -8.84 -16.24 -15.17
N THR A 439 -7.97 -16.72 -16.07
CA THR A 439 -7.61 -18.16 -16.16
C THR A 439 -6.18 -18.51 -15.79
N GLY A 440 -5.31 -17.51 -15.60
CA GLY A 440 -3.94 -17.69 -15.17
C GLY A 440 -3.62 -16.95 -13.88
N GLU A 441 -2.34 -16.83 -13.60
CA GLU A 441 -1.83 -16.01 -12.50
C GLU A 441 -2.00 -14.53 -12.80
N PHE A 442 -2.12 -13.71 -11.76
CA PHE A 442 -2.36 -12.29 -11.92
C PHE A 442 -1.28 -11.62 -12.80
N ARG A 443 -1.70 -10.71 -13.67
CA ARG A 443 -0.88 -9.67 -14.31
C ARG A 443 -1.59 -8.33 -14.11
N LYS A 444 -0.88 -7.21 -14.21
CA LYS A 444 -1.53 -5.91 -14.20
C LYS A 444 -2.50 -5.78 -15.38
N PRO A 445 -3.63 -5.07 -15.19
CA PRO A 445 -4.57 -4.76 -16.25
C PRO A 445 -3.88 -4.21 -17.49
N TYR A 446 -4.39 -4.59 -18.67
CA TYR A 446 -3.91 -4.02 -19.91
C TYR A 446 -4.63 -2.69 -20.14
N GLU A 447 -3.91 -1.59 -20.29
CA GLU A 447 -4.50 -0.26 -20.49
C GLU A 447 -4.25 0.29 -21.90
N SER A 448 -5.12 1.17 -22.38
CA SER A 448 -4.90 1.96 -23.60
C SER A 448 -3.88 3.08 -23.38
N ASP A 449 -3.23 3.49 -24.46
CA ASP A 449 -2.25 4.57 -24.50
C ASP A 449 -2.84 5.90 -24.02
N LEU A 450 -2.03 6.66 -23.28
CA LEU A 450 -2.41 7.94 -22.69
C LEU A 450 -2.70 9.04 -23.72
N PHE A 451 -1.97 9.07 -24.83
CA PHE A 451 -2.02 10.17 -25.79
C PHE A 451 -2.95 9.90 -26.96
N PHE A 452 -3.18 8.63 -27.28
CA PHE A 452 -3.95 8.22 -28.45
C PHE A 452 -5.16 7.37 -28.08
N GLY A 453 -5.23 6.79 -26.88
CA GLY A 453 -6.30 5.86 -26.49
C GLY A 453 -6.20 4.54 -27.25
N ARG A 454 -5.06 4.30 -27.91
CA ARG A 454 -4.78 3.10 -28.70
C ARG A 454 -4.50 1.92 -27.77
N TYR A 455 -4.96 0.72 -28.14
CA TYR A 455 -4.61 -0.50 -27.42
C TYR A 455 -4.23 -1.66 -28.36
N TYR A 456 -3.48 -2.65 -27.85
CA TYR A 456 -3.10 -3.84 -28.61
C TYR A 456 -3.15 -5.13 -27.75
N ARG A 457 -4.14 -5.99 -27.97
CA ARG A 457 -4.18 -7.34 -27.38
C ARG A 457 -3.76 -8.38 -28.40
N LEU A 458 -2.60 -9.00 -28.22
CA LEU A 458 -2.21 -10.17 -29.00
C LEU A 458 -3.00 -11.39 -28.52
N LEU A 459 -3.70 -12.05 -29.44
CA LEU A 459 -4.66 -13.12 -29.11
C LEU A 459 -4.50 -14.31 -30.05
N GLN A 460 -5.09 -15.45 -29.70
CA GLN A 460 -5.30 -16.52 -30.69
C GLN A 460 -6.51 -16.21 -31.57
N MET A 461 -6.61 -16.87 -32.73
CA MET A 461 -7.85 -16.80 -33.52
C MET A 461 -9.01 -17.36 -32.68
N GLY A 462 -10.11 -16.62 -32.61
CA GLY A 462 -11.19 -16.96 -31.69
C GLY A 462 -12.26 -15.90 -31.65
N SER A 463 -13.26 -16.11 -30.80
CA SER A 463 -14.32 -15.16 -30.51
C SER A 463 -14.26 -14.88 -29.02
N TYR A 464 -14.14 -13.61 -28.64
CA TYR A 464 -13.94 -13.19 -27.26
C TYR A 464 -14.99 -12.16 -26.83
N ASP A 465 -15.33 -12.16 -25.56
CA ASP A 465 -16.09 -11.08 -24.94
C ASP A 465 -15.09 -10.12 -24.30
N VAL A 466 -15.11 -8.86 -24.72
CA VAL A 466 -14.12 -7.84 -24.36
C VAL A 466 -14.80 -6.73 -23.58
N THR A 467 -14.30 -6.43 -22.39
CA THR A 467 -14.82 -5.39 -21.50
C THR A 467 -13.83 -4.24 -21.42
N PHE A 468 -14.34 -3.02 -21.56
CA PHE A 468 -13.60 -1.78 -21.48
C PHE A 468 -14.10 -0.98 -20.28
N SER A 469 -13.19 -0.57 -19.40
CA SER A 469 -13.53 0.17 -18.18
C SER A 469 -12.50 1.24 -17.84
N ALA A 470 -12.97 2.42 -17.45
CA ALA A 470 -12.14 3.50 -16.95
C ALA A 470 -12.85 4.20 -15.78
N LEU A 471 -12.08 4.77 -14.85
CA LEU A 471 -12.64 5.55 -13.75
C LEU A 471 -13.41 6.76 -14.30
N GLY A 472 -14.66 6.94 -13.86
CA GLY A 472 -15.52 8.01 -14.33
C GLY A 472 -16.22 7.73 -15.66
N TYR A 473 -16.21 6.49 -16.14
CA TYR A 473 -16.89 6.06 -17.37
C TYR A 473 -17.77 4.82 -17.15
N GLU A 474 -18.88 4.71 -17.89
CA GLU A 474 -19.69 3.49 -17.91
C GLU A 474 -18.88 2.34 -18.52
N THR A 475 -18.83 1.20 -17.84
CA THR A 475 -18.16 0.00 -18.35
C THR A 475 -18.93 -0.58 -19.54
N GLN A 476 -18.22 -0.90 -20.61
CA GLN A 476 -18.81 -1.45 -21.83
C GLN A 476 -18.25 -2.83 -22.17
N THR A 477 -19.13 -3.83 -22.35
CA THR A 477 -18.75 -5.17 -22.83
C THR A 477 -19.24 -5.39 -24.25
N ILE A 478 -18.31 -5.74 -25.15
CA ILE A 478 -18.56 -6.10 -26.53
C ILE A 478 -18.41 -7.61 -26.68
N ASN A 479 -19.53 -8.28 -26.97
CA ASN A 479 -19.57 -9.74 -27.03
C ASN A 479 -19.23 -10.25 -28.44
N ASN A 480 -18.59 -11.42 -28.51
CA ASN A 480 -18.27 -12.17 -29.72
C ASN A 480 -17.37 -11.41 -30.72
N VAL A 481 -16.35 -10.71 -30.22
CA VAL A 481 -15.31 -10.08 -31.04
C VAL A 481 -14.45 -11.16 -31.70
N SER A 482 -14.52 -11.27 -33.03
CA SER A 482 -13.81 -12.30 -33.79
C SER A 482 -12.41 -11.84 -34.18
N ILE A 483 -11.39 -12.56 -33.73
CA ILE A 483 -9.97 -12.28 -34.03
C ILE A 483 -9.57 -12.91 -35.37
N SER A 484 -9.09 -12.06 -36.28
CA SER A 484 -8.66 -12.47 -37.61
C SER A 484 -7.28 -13.14 -37.57
N PRO A 485 -7.09 -14.28 -38.27
CA PRO A 485 -5.76 -14.90 -38.38
C PRO A 485 -4.83 -14.18 -39.37
N LEU A 486 -5.35 -13.25 -40.19
CA LEU A 486 -4.63 -12.66 -41.33
C LEU A 486 -4.32 -11.16 -41.20
N GLN A 487 -5.01 -10.46 -40.30
CA GLN A 487 -4.87 -9.02 -40.12
C GLN A 487 -5.28 -8.64 -38.68
N GLN A 488 -5.06 -7.38 -38.31
CA GLN A 488 -5.61 -6.81 -37.07
C GLN A 488 -7.14 -6.83 -37.11
N THR A 489 -7.75 -7.10 -35.96
CA THR A 489 -9.17 -6.84 -35.71
C THR A 489 -9.26 -5.46 -35.07
N VAL A 490 -9.79 -4.48 -35.80
CA VAL A 490 -9.98 -3.11 -35.30
C VAL A 490 -11.33 -3.00 -34.60
N LEU A 491 -11.34 -2.48 -33.38
CA LEU A 491 -12.51 -2.27 -32.53
C LEU A 491 -12.34 -0.97 -31.74
N ASP A 492 -12.86 0.12 -32.32
CA ASP A 492 -12.93 1.41 -31.64
C ASP A 492 -14.12 1.44 -30.67
N VAL A 493 -13.92 2.11 -29.53
CA VAL A 493 -14.85 2.15 -28.40
C VAL A 493 -14.99 3.58 -27.90
N GLU A 494 -16.23 4.05 -27.79
CA GLU A 494 -16.56 5.33 -27.18
C GLU A 494 -17.15 5.05 -25.80
N LEU A 495 -16.45 5.44 -24.73
CA LEU A 495 -16.91 5.27 -23.35
C LEU A 495 -17.73 6.50 -22.93
N GLU A 496 -18.92 6.24 -22.40
CA GLU A 496 -19.82 7.29 -21.91
C GLU A 496 -19.34 7.78 -20.52
N PRO A 497 -19.02 9.07 -20.34
CA PRO A 497 -18.61 9.59 -19.04
C PRO A 497 -19.77 9.50 -18.04
N ILE A 498 -19.48 9.05 -16.82
CA ILE A 498 -20.43 9.04 -15.71
C ILE A 498 -20.59 10.48 -15.22
N LEU A 499 -21.84 10.96 -15.18
CA LEU A 499 -22.12 12.32 -14.75
C LEU A 499 -21.78 12.51 -13.26
N MET A 500 -20.91 13.47 -12.96
CA MET A 500 -20.68 13.93 -11.58
C MET A 500 -21.63 15.08 -11.26
N VAL A 501 -22.19 15.06 -10.05
CA VAL A 501 -23.08 16.13 -9.55
C VAL A 501 -22.54 16.75 -8.27
N PRO A 502 -22.75 18.06 -8.06
CA PRO A 502 -22.49 18.67 -6.76
C PRO A 502 -23.53 18.15 -5.78
N VAL A 503 -23.09 17.43 -4.77
CA VAL A 503 -23.97 16.92 -3.72
C VAL A 503 -24.04 17.97 -2.64
N THR A 504 -25.24 18.50 -2.43
CA THR A 504 -25.48 19.45 -1.35
C THR A 504 -26.30 18.77 -0.29
N GLY A 505 -26.26 19.27 0.93
CA GLY A 505 -27.10 18.72 1.96
C GLY A 505 -27.21 19.62 3.15
N ARG A 506 -27.97 19.15 4.12
CA ARG A 506 -28.14 19.81 5.39
C ARG A 506 -28.07 18.78 6.50
N VAL A 507 -27.35 19.15 7.55
CA VAL A 507 -27.22 18.40 8.79
C VAL A 507 -28.06 19.12 9.86
N THR A 508 -28.95 18.37 10.50
CA THR A 508 -29.82 18.85 11.57
C THR A 508 -29.81 17.90 12.76
N ASP A 509 -30.14 18.45 13.92
CA ASP A 509 -30.48 17.68 15.10
C ASP A 509 -31.79 16.92 14.84
N GLY A 510 -31.76 15.60 14.99
CA GLY A 510 -32.86 14.69 14.67
C GLY A 510 -34.07 14.81 15.60
N TYR A 511 -33.92 15.41 16.78
CA TYR A 511 -35.03 15.62 17.72
C TYR A 511 -35.70 16.99 17.56
N THR A 512 -34.90 18.03 17.37
CA THR A 512 -35.33 19.43 17.37
C THR A 512 -35.47 20.03 15.97
N GLY A 513 -34.82 19.44 14.97
CA GLY A 513 -34.70 19.97 13.62
C GLY A 513 -33.81 21.22 13.51
N ALA A 514 -33.07 21.55 14.57
CA ALA A 514 -32.14 22.67 14.58
C ALA A 514 -30.92 22.38 13.67
N PRO A 515 -30.39 23.37 12.95
CA PRO A 515 -29.18 23.16 12.15
C PRO A 515 -27.96 22.90 13.03
N ILE A 516 -27.12 21.93 12.68
CA ILE A 516 -25.85 21.67 13.37
C ILE A 516 -24.73 22.29 12.53
N ALA A 517 -24.05 23.27 13.11
CA ALA A 517 -22.94 23.96 12.49
C ALA A 517 -21.61 23.23 12.77
N GLN A 518 -20.67 23.33 11.82
CA GLN A 518 -19.34 22.73 11.95
C GLN A 518 -19.35 21.21 12.15
N ALA A 519 -20.42 20.54 11.74
CA ALA A 519 -20.41 19.09 11.61
C ALA A 519 -19.39 18.71 10.53
N GLN A 520 -18.54 17.75 10.83
CA GLN A 520 -17.54 17.16 9.95
C GLN A 520 -18.22 16.09 9.10
N LEU A 521 -18.02 16.12 7.79
CA LEU A 521 -18.58 15.11 6.88
C LEU A 521 -17.55 14.58 5.89
N THR A 522 -17.62 13.28 5.61
CA THR A 522 -16.87 12.60 4.54
C THR A 522 -17.78 11.62 3.78
N LEU A 523 -17.38 11.24 2.57
CA LEU A 523 -18.04 10.21 1.77
C LEU A 523 -17.18 8.96 1.73
N SER A 524 -17.79 7.78 1.75
CA SER A 524 -17.07 6.50 1.70
C SER A 524 -16.18 6.31 0.46
N SER A 525 -16.45 7.01 -0.63
CA SER A 525 -15.61 6.98 -1.84
C SER A 525 -14.38 7.88 -1.76
N ASP A 526 -14.36 8.82 -0.81
CA ASP A 526 -13.28 9.80 -0.63
C ASP A 526 -13.18 10.19 0.86
N PRO A 527 -12.73 9.25 1.72
CA PRO A 527 -12.70 9.46 3.16
C PRO A 527 -11.70 10.55 3.60
N ASP A 528 -10.74 10.90 2.75
CA ASP A 528 -9.74 11.95 3.01
C ASP A 528 -10.29 13.36 2.76
N ASN A 529 -11.42 13.49 2.06
CA ASN A 529 -12.03 14.76 1.71
C ASN A 529 -13.05 15.22 2.75
N LEU A 530 -12.51 15.80 3.82
CA LEU A 530 -13.27 16.34 4.94
C LEU A 530 -13.89 17.70 4.61
N ILE A 531 -15.22 17.78 4.72
CA ILE A 531 -15.98 19.03 4.60
C ILE A 531 -16.67 19.37 5.92
N TYR A 532 -17.15 20.62 6.03
CA TYR A 532 -17.83 21.12 7.23
C TYR A 532 -19.17 21.75 6.88
N SER A 533 -20.18 21.55 7.72
CA SER A 533 -21.44 22.28 7.63
C SER A 533 -21.27 23.75 8.05
N ASP A 534 -22.01 24.64 7.38
CA ASP A 534 -22.07 26.06 7.72
C ASP A 534 -22.98 26.33 8.94
N ASN A 535 -23.11 27.60 9.35
CA ASN A 535 -23.93 28.00 10.50
C ASN A 535 -25.44 27.70 10.35
N SER A 536 -25.90 27.37 9.15
CA SER A 536 -27.28 26.98 8.85
C SER A 536 -27.42 25.46 8.62
N GLY A 537 -26.35 24.71 8.89
CA GLY A 537 -26.26 23.26 8.75
C GLY A 537 -26.00 22.77 7.33
N TYR A 538 -25.80 23.66 6.35
CA TYR A 538 -25.62 23.25 4.96
C TYR A 538 -24.19 22.82 4.66
N PHE A 539 -24.03 21.79 3.85
CA PHE A 539 -22.74 21.29 3.36
C PHE A 539 -22.78 21.03 1.84
N SER A 540 -21.61 20.86 1.22
CA SER A 540 -21.49 20.60 -0.21
C SER A 540 -20.24 19.80 -0.55
N PHE A 541 -20.42 18.66 -1.21
CA PHE A 541 -19.37 17.92 -1.92
C PHE A 541 -19.37 18.38 -3.39
N PRO A 542 -18.26 18.91 -3.91
CA PRO A 542 -18.25 19.62 -5.20
C PRO A 542 -18.46 18.72 -6.43
N ALA A 543 -18.07 17.45 -6.35
CA ALA A 543 -18.22 16.48 -7.43
C ALA A 543 -18.32 15.07 -6.85
N VAL A 544 -19.46 14.42 -7.06
CA VAL A 544 -19.69 13.03 -6.65
C VAL A 544 -20.35 12.28 -7.80
N TYR A 545 -19.90 11.06 -8.08
CA TYR A 545 -20.55 10.21 -9.10
C TYR A 545 -21.94 9.77 -8.64
N GLU A 546 -22.83 9.46 -9.56
CA GLU A 546 -24.05 8.74 -9.19
C GLU A 546 -23.69 7.40 -8.52
N GLY A 547 -24.43 7.04 -7.48
CA GLY A 547 -24.11 5.82 -6.75
C GLY A 547 -24.72 5.76 -5.36
N THR A 548 -24.41 4.68 -4.65
CA THR A 548 -24.74 4.54 -3.23
C THR A 548 -23.48 4.70 -2.42
N TYR A 549 -23.52 5.60 -1.44
CA TYR A 549 -22.39 5.98 -0.59
C TYR A 549 -22.79 5.90 0.86
N ILE A 550 -21.80 5.87 1.75
CA ILE A 550 -22.02 6.19 3.16
C ILE A 550 -21.51 7.61 3.36
N VAL A 551 -22.36 8.49 3.90
CA VAL A 551 -21.92 9.77 4.47
C VAL A 551 -21.61 9.54 5.93
N HIS A 552 -20.34 9.73 6.29
CA HIS A 552 -19.91 9.74 7.67
C HIS A 552 -20.04 11.16 8.21
N ALA A 553 -20.65 11.34 9.38
CA ALA A 553 -20.88 12.63 10.01
C ALA A 553 -20.52 12.63 11.50
N GLU A 554 -19.79 13.67 11.93
CA GLU A 554 -19.38 13.88 13.32
C GLU A 554 -19.63 15.32 13.76
N ALA A 555 -20.10 15.51 15.00
CA ALA A 555 -20.32 16.83 15.60
C ALA A 555 -20.23 16.72 17.12
N GLY A 556 -19.75 17.78 17.78
CA GLY A 556 -19.68 17.79 19.25
C GLY A 556 -21.06 17.59 19.88
N ASN A 557 -21.14 16.71 20.88
CA ASN A 557 -22.35 16.30 21.60
C ASN A 557 -23.36 15.47 20.80
N TYR A 558 -23.01 15.03 19.58
CA TYR A 558 -23.82 14.12 18.78
C TYR A 558 -23.13 12.77 18.65
N SER A 559 -23.92 11.71 18.54
CA SER A 559 -23.43 10.41 18.12
C SER A 559 -22.87 10.53 16.70
N THR A 560 -21.72 9.92 16.46
CA THR A 560 -21.19 9.72 15.11
C THR A 560 -22.18 8.89 14.29
N ALA A 561 -22.40 9.24 13.03
CA ALA A 561 -23.39 8.59 12.17
C ALA A 561 -22.81 8.24 10.79
N ASP A 562 -23.04 6.99 10.37
CA ASP A 562 -22.74 6.49 9.03
C ASP A 562 -24.05 6.24 8.27
N ILE A 563 -24.39 7.15 7.36
CA ILE A 563 -25.71 7.19 6.73
C ILE A 563 -25.60 6.77 5.26
N PRO A 564 -26.25 5.67 4.84
CA PRO A 564 -26.28 5.27 3.44
C PRO A 564 -27.16 6.24 2.63
N VAL A 565 -26.61 6.79 1.55
CA VAL A 565 -27.29 7.73 0.65
C VAL A 565 -27.18 7.25 -0.79
N THR A 566 -28.21 7.49 -1.60
CA THR A 566 -28.15 7.28 -3.05
C THR A 566 -28.17 8.63 -3.73
N ILE A 567 -27.11 8.93 -4.48
CA ILE A 567 -26.94 10.17 -5.23
C ILE A 567 -27.27 9.91 -6.69
N THR A 568 -28.13 10.75 -7.25
CA THR A 568 -28.51 10.74 -8.68
C THR A 568 -28.56 12.16 -9.23
N VAL A 569 -28.58 12.31 -10.56
CA VAL A 569 -28.74 13.59 -11.25
C VAL A 569 -30.05 14.30 -10.96
N ASP A 570 -31.08 13.53 -10.59
CA ASP A 570 -32.39 14.03 -10.21
C ASP A 570 -32.52 14.26 -8.69
N ASP A 571 -31.66 13.64 -7.88
CA ASP A 571 -31.69 13.67 -6.42
C ASP A 571 -30.27 13.64 -5.83
N TYR A 572 -29.73 14.82 -5.55
CA TYR A 572 -28.38 15.07 -5.03
C TYR A 572 -28.41 15.98 -3.79
N PHE A 573 -29.58 16.11 -3.16
CA PHE A 573 -29.74 16.83 -1.90
C PHE A 573 -29.89 15.84 -0.75
N ILE A 574 -28.97 15.88 0.22
CA ILE A 574 -28.95 14.96 1.35
C ILE A 574 -29.46 15.67 2.61
N GLU A 575 -30.51 15.14 3.23
CA GLU A 575 -30.91 15.51 4.59
C GLU A 575 -30.28 14.49 5.56
N LEU A 576 -29.50 14.98 6.51
CA LEU A 576 -28.84 14.17 7.53
C LEU A 576 -29.34 14.60 8.90
N GLU A 577 -29.82 13.64 9.67
CA GLU A 577 -30.22 13.82 11.06
C GLU A 577 -29.18 13.19 11.96
N MET A 578 -28.58 13.99 12.85
CA MET A 578 -27.71 13.51 13.90
C MET A 578 -28.43 13.63 15.24
N TYR A 579 -28.16 12.68 16.13
CA TYR A 579 -28.84 12.58 17.42
C TYR A 579 -27.83 12.71 18.55
N THR A 580 -28.20 13.37 19.64
CA THR A 580 -27.37 13.45 20.84
C THR A 580 -27.18 12.05 21.43
N PHE A 581 -25.98 11.76 21.92
CA PHE A 581 -25.72 10.50 22.63
C PHE A 581 -25.99 10.67 24.12
N TYR A 582 -26.28 9.57 24.81
CA TYR A 582 -26.36 9.52 26.27
C TYR A 582 -25.32 8.56 26.80
N THR A 583 -24.81 8.87 27.97
CA THR A 583 -23.93 7.99 28.72
C THR A 583 -24.74 7.11 29.66
N GLU A 584 -24.14 6.02 30.09
CA GLU A 584 -24.79 4.97 30.86
C GLU A 584 -25.14 5.37 32.32
N SER A 585 -25.69 4.42 33.10
CA SER A 585 -26.29 4.64 34.44
C SER A 585 -25.53 4.05 35.65
N PHE A 586 -24.27 3.62 35.50
CA PHE A 586 -23.53 2.84 36.50
C PHE A 586 -23.28 3.63 37.78
N GLU A 587 -23.29 4.95 37.69
CA GLU A 587 -23.18 5.88 38.82
C GLU A 587 -24.33 5.78 39.84
N SER A 588 -25.42 5.09 39.49
CA SER A 588 -26.53 4.81 40.40
C SER A 588 -26.28 3.62 41.34
N ASN A 589 -25.20 2.84 41.13
CA ASN A 589 -24.85 1.63 41.89
C ASN A 589 -25.94 0.53 41.87
N GLU A 590 -26.87 0.59 40.92
CA GLU A 590 -27.83 -0.45 40.60
C GLU A 590 -27.98 -0.54 39.08
N PHE A 591 -28.01 -1.76 38.51
CA PHE A 591 -28.32 -1.92 37.09
C PHE A 591 -29.78 -1.52 36.87
N SER A 592 -30.05 -0.72 35.83
CA SER A 592 -31.43 -0.48 35.39
C SER A 592 -32.09 -1.79 34.94
N ASP A 593 -33.42 -1.80 34.84
CA ASP A 593 -34.18 -2.96 34.37
C ASP A 593 -33.85 -3.38 32.92
N GLU A 594 -33.07 -2.57 32.19
CA GLU A 594 -32.67 -2.78 30.79
C GLU A 594 -31.36 -3.58 30.68
N TRP A 595 -30.49 -3.49 31.68
CA TRP A 595 -29.24 -4.23 31.73
C TRP A 595 -29.47 -5.68 32.19
N ASN A 596 -28.86 -6.60 31.45
CA ASN A 596 -28.89 -8.02 31.74
C ASN A 596 -27.48 -8.53 31.97
N SER A 597 -27.27 -9.29 33.03
CA SER A 597 -26.03 -10.06 33.20
C SER A 597 -26.32 -11.56 33.21
N ASN A 598 -25.53 -12.31 32.47
CA ASN A 598 -25.68 -13.76 32.30
C ASN A 598 -24.33 -14.45 32.05
N GLY A 599 -24.36 -15.75 31.75
CA GLY A 599 -23.15 -16.58 31.68
C GLY A 599 -22.93 -17.38 32.97
N ASN A 600 -21.67 -17.73 33.22
CA ASN A 600 -21.23 -18.53 34.37
C ASN A 600 -21.13 -17.70 35.65
N ALA A 601 -20.88 -16.39 35.53
CA ALA A 601 -20.91 -15.43 36.62
C ALA A 601 -21.59 -14.11 36.19
N GLN A 602 -22.01 -13.32 37.17
CA GLN A 602 -22.66 -12.03 36.95
C GLN A 602 -21.64 -10.90 37.03
N TRP A 603 -21.82 -9.87 36.22
CA TRP A 603 -21.13 -8.59 36.34
C TRP A 603 -21.63 -7.82 37.56
N TYR A 604 -20.79 -6.96 38.13
CA TYR A 604 -21.11 -6.20 39.33
C TYR A 604 -20.36 -4.85 39.39
N PHE A 605 -20.88 -3.90 40.16
CA PHE A 605 -20.28 -2.57 40.33
C PHE A 605 -18.95 -2.61 41.08
N ASP A 606 -17.99 -1.84 40.58
CA ASP A 606 -16.65 -1.71 41.14
C ASP A 606 -16.33 -0.23 41.39
N THR A 607 -15.61 0.03 42.49
CA THR A 607 -15.18 1.38 42.92
C THR A 607 -13.66 1.51 42.96
N GLU A 608 -12.92 0.41 42.74
CA GLU A 608 -11.46 0.42 42.81
C GLU A 608 -10.82 0.73 41.44
N SER A 609 -11.43 0.28 40.34
CA SER A 609 -10.98 0.55 38.98
C SER A 609 -12.10 1.24 38.20
N VAL A 610 -12.06 2.56 38.18
CA VAL A 610 -13.08 3.42 37.55
C VAL A 610 -12.39 4.34 36.53
N TYR A 611 -13.00 4.53 35.37
CA TYR A 611 -12.52 5.46 34.35
C TYR A 611 -13.02 6.89 34.65
N ASP A 612 -14.33 7.03 34.87
CA ASP A 612 -14.97 8.30 35.22
C ASP A 612 -16.05 8.08 36.28
N GLY A 613 -16.32 9.09 37.12
CA GLY A 613 -17.30 8.96 38.20
C GLY A 613 -16.85 8.11 39.39
N MET A 614 -17.81 7.41 40.01
CA MET A 614 -17.66 6.62 41.24
C MET A 614 -17.73 5.11 40.99
N TYR A 615 -18.37 4.67 39.90
CA TYR A 615 -18.63 3.25 39.65
C TYR A 615 -18.38 2.85 38.21
N SER A 616 -17.57 1.80 38.03
CA SER A 616 -17.54 1.02 36.78
C SER A 616 -18.24 -0.32 36.98
N VAL A 617 -18.32 -1.15 35.93
CA VAL A 617 -18.77 -2.54 36.06
C VAL A 617 -17.68 -3.52 35.72
N ARG A 618 -17.52 -4.54 36.56
CA ARG A 618 -16.52 -5.60 36.45
C ARG A 618 -17.17 -6.93 36.12
N SER A 619 -16.51 -7.74 35.28
CA SER A 619 -16.93 -9.11 35.03
C SER A 619 -16.89 -9.98 36.29
N GLY A 620 -17.76 -10.99 36.34
CA GLY A 620 -17.74 -11.98 37.40
C GLY A 620 -16.56 -12.94 37.29
N ASN A 621 -16.19 -13.58 38.41
CA ASN A 621 -15.11 -14.56 38.43
C ASN A 621 -15.57 -15.87 37.77
N ILE A 622 -14.84 -16.34 36.78
CA ILE A 622 -15.17 -17.51 35.95
C ILE A 622 -13.96 -18.45 35.79
N ASP A 623 -14.20 -19.73 35.51
CA ASP A 623 -13.17 -20.75 35.26
C ASP A 623 -12.83 -20.87 33.75
N ASP A 624 -11.87 -21.73 33.39
CA ASP A 624 -11.44 -21.97 31.99
C ASP A 624 -12.59 -22.47 31.10
N ASN A 625 -12.67 -21.95 29.87
CA ASN A 625 -13.77 -22.19 28.91
C ASN A 625 -15.16 -21.70 29.38
N GLU A 626 -15.21 -20.75 30.30
CA GLU A 626 -16.44 -20.10 30.73
C GLU A 626 -16.52 -18.65 30.22
N SER A 627 -17.70 -18.02 30.38
CA SER A 627 -17.89 -16.60 30.09
C SER A 627 -18.75 -15.90 31.13
N SER A 628 -18.52 -14.60 31.29
CA SER A 628 -19.35 -13.67 32.07
C SER A 628 -19.81 -12.57 31.13
N ASN A 629 -21.12 -12.44 30.92
CA ASN A 629 -21.66 -11.52 29.91
C ASN A 629 -22.49 -10.41 30.56
N LEU A 630 -22.37 -9.22 30.00
CA LEU A 630 -23.21 -8.07 30.25
C LEU A 630 -23.85 -7.67 28.92
N SER A 631 -25.16 -7.46 28.91
CA SER A 631 -25.88 -7.11 27.69
C SER A 631 -26.99 -6.12 27.94
N ILE A 632 -27.36 -5.39 26.88
CA ILE A 632 -28.50 -4.48 26.87
C ILE A 632 -29.20 -4.59 25.52
N ASP A 633 -30.53 -4.61 25.58
CA ASP A 633 -31.41 -4.64 24.41
C ASP A 633 -31.92 -3.21 24.18
N LEU A 634 -31.68 -2.65 23.00
CA LEU A 634 -32.03 -1.26 22.68
C LEU A 634 -32.77 -1.18 21.34
N ASP A 635 -33.80 -0.33 21.30
CA ASP A 635 -34.45 0.09 20.05
C ASP A 635 -33.78 1.38 19.57
N VAL A 636 -32.87 1.23 18.60
CA VAL A 636 -32.09 2.31 18.03
C VAL A 636 -32.96 3.09 17.06
N THR A 637 -33.20 4.37 17.35
CA THR A 637 -34.17 5.20 16.62
C THR A 637 -33.58 5.90 15.40
N GLY A 638 -32.25 5.98 15.30
CA GLY A 638 -31.52 6.67 14.23
C GLY A 638 -30.14 6.05 13.99
N TYR A 639 -29.47 6.42 12.91
CA TYR A 639 -28.07 6.02 12.73
C TYR A 639 -27.21 6.66 13.82
N GLY A 640 -26.30 5.89 14.40
CA GLY A 640 -25.41 6.35 15.48
C GLY A 640 -24.27 5.38 15.74
N SER A 641 -23.67 5.45 16.93
CA SER A 641 -22.58 4.58 17.35
C SER A 641 -22.76 4.11 18.79
N ILE A 642 -22.36 2.87 19.08
CA ILE A 642 -22.17 2.35 20.44
C ILE A 642 -20.69 2.47 20.81
N GLY A 643 -20.38 3.37 21.75
CA GLY A 643 -19.03 3.61 22.27
C GLY A 643 -18.90 3.12 23.71
N PHE A 644 -17.70 2.74 24.16
CA PHE A 644 -17.45 2.40 25.57
C PHE A 644 -15.97 2.46 25.93
N HIS A 645 -15.68 2.82 27.17
CA HIS A 645 -14.36 2.64 27.75
C HIS A 645 -14.24 1.25 28.37
N TYR A 646 -13.12 0.58 28.12
CA TYR A 646 -12.86 -0.74 28.66
C TYR A 646 -11.45 -0.84 29.23
N ARG A 647 -11.29 -1.78 30.16
CA ARG A 647 -10.01 -2.23 30.69
C ARG A 647 -10.04 -3.75 30.82
N VAL A 648 -8.95 -4.42 30.44
CA VAL A 648 -8.80 -5.87 30.64
C VAL A 648 -7.57 -6.13 31.48
N ALA A 649 -7.70 -6.96 32.52
CA ALA A 649 -6.57 -7.46 33.29
C ALA A 649 -6.69 -8.97 33.43
N SER A 650 -6.00 -9.71 32.57
CA SER A 650 -6.11 -11.16 32.43
C SER A 650 -4.82 -11.77 31.90
N GLU A 651 -4.87 -13.03 31.52
CA GLU A 651 -3.73 -13.70 30.92
C GLU A 651 -3.42 -13.24 29.48
N TYR A 652 -2.13 -13.01 29.19
CA TYR A 652 -1.66 -12.53 27.88
C TYR A 652 -1.17 -13.66 26.96
N SER A 653 -1.39 -13.47 25.64
CA SER A 653 -0.91 -14.33 24.55
C SER A 653 0.36 -13.79 23.87
N PRO A 654 1.55 -14.38 24.12
CA PRO A 654 2.83 -13.91 23.54
C PRO A 654 2.96 -14.06 22.03
N SER A 655 2.09 -14.86 21.42
CA SER A 655 2.17 -15.18 20.00
C SER A 655 1.40 -14.19 19.12
N GLY A 656 0.49 -13.39 19.70
CA GLY A 656 -0.45 -12.53 18.96
C GLY A 656 -1.43 -13.27 18.04
N ASN A 657 -1.33 -14.60 17.92
CA ASN A 657 -2.05 -15.42 16.94
C ASN A 657 -3.23 -16.20 17.56
N TYR A 658 -3.43 -16.12 18.88
CA TYR A 658 -4.48 -16.83 19.61
C TYR A 658 -5.05 -15.93 20.69
N PHE A 659 -6.37 -15.78 20.70
CA PHE A 659 -7.13 -15.12 21.77
C PHE A 659 -7.32 -16.11 22.93
N TYR A 660 -6.71 -15.77 24.07
CA TYR A 660 -6.82 -16.45 25.37
C TYR A 660 -7.97 -15.83 26.17
N ASP A 661 -7.64 -15.15 27.27
CA ASP A 661 -8.60 -14.48 28.13
C ASP A 661 -8.76 -13.02 27.72
N GLY A 662 -9.99 -12.55 27.65
CA GLY A 662 -10.22 -11.16 27.27
C GLY A 662 -11.69 -10.79 27.13
N LEU A 663 -11.89 -9.53 26.72
CA LEU A 663 -13.20 -8.97 26.44
C LEU A 663 -13.55 -9.16 24.97
N VAL A 664 -14.76 -9.63 24.69
CA VAL A 664 -15.35 -9.71 23.36
C VAL A 664 -16.59 -8.83 23.32
N PHE A 665 -16.68 -7.97 22.30
CA PHE A 665 -17.87 -7.15 22.05
C PHE A 665 -18.61 -7.65 20.81
N SER A 666 -19.94 -7.73 20.89
CA SER A 666 -20.79 -8.18 19.79
C SER A 666 -22.10 -7.40 19.70
N ILE A 667 -22.61 -7.29 18.48
CA ILE A 667 -23.91 -6.70 18.13
C ILE A 667 -24.74 -7.79 17.44
N ASP A 668 -25.93 -8.07 17.95
CA ASP A 668 -26.85 -9.11 17.43
C ASP A 668 -26.20 -10.50 17.30
N GLY A 669 -25.24 -10.80 18.17
CA GLY A 669 -24.46 -12.04 18.17
C GLY A 669 -23.33 -12.10 17.14
N THR A 670 -23.08 -11.01 16.40
CA THR A 670 -21.91 -10.86 15.52
C THR A 670 -20.78 -10.21 16.30
N GLU A 671 -19.61 -10.85 16.35
CA GLU A 671 -18.42 -10.30 17.01
C GLU A 671 -17.90 -9.07 16.25
N MET A 672 -17.70 -7.98 16.99
CA MET A 672 -17.21 -6.69 16.46
C MET A 672 -15.76 -6.42 16.87
N GLY A 673 -15.32 -6.93 18.02
CA GLY A 673 -13.96 -6.73 18.51
C GLY A 673 -13.58 -7.67 19.65
N GLN A 674 -12.29 -7.96 19.74
CA GLN A 674 -11.65 -8.76 20.79
C GLN A 674 -10.53 -7.95 21.43
N TYR A 675 -10.50 -7.89 22.77
CA TYR A 675 -9.59 -7.04 23.53
C TYR A 675 -8.88 -7.84 24.60
N GLN A 676 -7.56 -7.87 24.51
CA GLN A 676 -6.67 -8.62 25.39
C GLN A 676 -5.76 -7.69 26.21
N PRO A 677 -5.22 -8.17 27.34
CA PRO A 677 -4.20 -7.47 28.11
C PRO A 677 -2.88 -7.34 27.34
N THR A 678 -1.93 -6.58 27.89
CA THR A 678 -0.54 -6.54 27.41
C THR A 678 0.30 -7.66 28.06
N GLU A 679 1.58 -7.80 27.70
CA GLU A 679 2.53 -8.74 28.36
C GLU A 679 2.57 -8.61 29.89
N ASP A 680 2.34 -7.40 30.41
CA ASP A 680 2.27 -7.08 31.84
C ASP A 680 0.94 -7.49 32.49
N GLY A 681 0.03 -8.11 31.72
CA GLY A 681 -1.23 -8.69 32.18
C GLY A 681 -2.40 -7.72 32.33
N GLY A 682 -2.23 -6.44 32.02
CA GLY A 682 -3.31 -5.45 32.02
C GLY A 682 -3.26 -4.46 30.86
N THR A 683 -4.38 -3.81 30.58
CA THR A 683 -4.47 -2.63 29.70
C THR A 683 -4.70 -1.35 30.51
N PRO A 684 -4.32 -0.18 29.98
CA PRO A 684 -4.97 1.06 30.41
C PRO A 684 -6.45 1.06 29.99
N TRP A 685 -7.22 2.00 30.53
CA TRP A 685 -8.54 2.31 30.00
C TRP A 685 -8.43 2.78 28.55
N THR A 686 -9.18 2.15 27.67
CA THR A 686 -9.17 2.41 26.22
C THR A 686 -10.60 2.58 25.73
N TYR A 687 -10.82 3.44 24.74
CA TYR A 687 -12.13 3.65 24.14
C TYR A 687 -12.28 2.81 22.86
N ALA A 688 -13.45 2.20 22.67
CA ALA A 688 -13.87 1.55 21.43
C ALA A 688 -15.25 2.07 21.02
N SER A 689 -15.51 2.18 19.72
CA SER A 689 -16.79 2.61 19.18
C SER A 689 -17.13 1.93 17.86
N PHE A 690 -18.42 1.67 17.65
CA PHE A 690 -18.95 0.94 16.49
C PHE A 690 -20.23 1.56 15.98
N SER A 691 -20.34 1.75 14.66
CA SER A 691 -21.54 2.29 14.02
C SER A 691 -22.72 1.31 14.11
N VAL A 692 -23.92 1.85 14.29
CA VAL A 692 -25.17 1.11 14.48
C VAL A 692 -26.29 1.73 13.63
N SER A 693 -27.04 0.88 12.94
CA SER A 693 -28.23 1.26 12.16
C SER A 693 -29.49 1.37 13.02
N PRO A 694 -30.57 2.02 12.55
CA PRO A 694 -31.86 1.97 13.23
C PRO A 694 -32.44 0.55 13.31
N GLY A 695 -32.99 0.18 14.45
CA GLY A 695 -33.62 -1.11 14.69
C GLY A 695 -33.43 -1.65 16.11
N GLU A 696 -34.06 -2.79 16.40
CA GLU A 696 -33.84 -3.53 17.64
C GLU A 696 -32.46 -4.21 17.58
N HIS A 697 -31.59 -3.85 18.52
CA HIS A 697 -30.23 -4.38 18.63
C HIS A 697 -29.95 -4.92 20.02
N VAL A 698 -29.14 -5.98 20.08
CA VAL A 698 -28.61 -6.54 21.34
C VAL A 698 -27.10 -6.33 21.39
N PHE A 699 -26.65 -5.55 22.36
CA PHE A 699 -25.22 -5.29 22.60
C PHE A 699 -24.73 -6.19 23.71
N VAL A 700 -23.61 -6.89 23.51
CA VAL A 700 -23.07 -7.84 24.48
C VAL A 700 -21.57 -7.64 24.68
N TRP A 701 -21.17 -7.40 25.92
CA TRP A 701 -19.80 -7.43 26.43
C TRP A 701 -19.57 -8.74 27.16
N SER A 702 -18.67 -9.58 26.65
CA SER A 702 -18.39 -10.90 27.21
C SER A 702 -16.94 -10.98 27.65
N TYR A 703 -16.70 -11.13 28.95
CA TYR A 703 -15.41 -11.60 29.43
C TYR A 703 -15.38 -13.12 29.26
N VAL A 704 -14.42 -13.63 28.49
CA VAL A 704 -14.30 -15.05 28.18
C VAL A 704 -12.92 -15.54 28.57
N LYS A 705 -12.85 -16.79 29.03
CA LYS A 705 -11.60 -17.47 29.28
C LYS A 705 -11.42 -18.64 28.32
N ASP A 706 -10.20 -18.81 27.82
CA ASP A 706 -9.88 -19.98 27.01
C ASP A 706 -9.60 -21.21 27.89
N GLY A 707 -9.22 -22.33 27.25
CA GLY A 707 -8.82 -23.55 27.95
C GLY A 707 -7.31 -23.78 27.98
N GLY A 708 -6.53 -22.77 27.59
CA GLY A 708 -5.08 -22.82 27.48
C GLY A 708 -4.40 -22.35 28.76
N ASP A 709 -3.18 -22.84 29.00
CA ASP A 709 -2.30 -22.20 29.97
C ASP A 709 -1.59 -21.06 29.22
N GLY A 710 -1.94 -19.80 29.45
CA GLY A 710 -1.18 -18.69 28.90
C GLY A 710 0.13 -18.46 29.67
N SER A 711 0.66 -17.24 29.58
CA SER A 711 2.03 -16.95 30.02
C SER A 711 2.17 -15.98 31.19
N THR A 712 1.10 -15.29 31.57
CA THR A 712 1.12 -14.20 32.56
C THR A 712 0.06 -14.46 33.61
N TYR A 713 0.51 -14.64 34.85
CA TYR A 713 -0.39 -14.74 36.00
C TYR A 713 -0.86 -13.34 36.43
N MET A 714 -2.17 -13.09 36.36
CA MET A 714 -2.82 -11.89 36.88
C MET A 714 -3.80 -12.25 37.98
N GLU A 715 -3.79 -11.47 39.07
CA GLU A 715 -4.63 -11.72 40.23
C GLU A 715 -6.08 -11.27 39.99
N GLU A 716 -6.28 -10.20 39.24
CA GLU A 716 -7.61 -9.67 38.94
C GLU A 716 -8.40 -10.57 37.98
N ASP A 717 -7.80 -10.98 36.86
CA ASP A 717 -8.37 -11.93 35.89
C ASP A 717 -9.82 -11.62 35.46
N CYS A 718 -10.03 -10.40 34.92
CA CYS A 718 -11.34 -9.85 34.60
C CYS A 718 -11.28 -8.71 33.57
N ALA A 719 -12.46 -8.28 33.12
CA ALA A 719 -12.64 -7.05 32.35
C ALA A 719 -13.53 -6.04 33.10
N TRP A 720 -13.34 -4.76 32.79
CA TRP A 720 -14.19 -3.66 33.21
C TRP A 720 -14.72 -2.89 32.00
N ILE A 721 -15.94 -2.37 32.15
CA ILE A 721 -16.58 -1.44 31.23
C ILE A 721 -17.00 -0.21 32.03
N ASP A 722 -16.85 0.95 31.42
CA ASP A 722 -17.23 2.24 31.98
C ASP A 722 -17.58 3.21 30.84
N VAL A 723 -18.35 4.25 31.13
CA VAL A 723 -18.78 5.30 30.17
C VAL A 723 -19.16 4.70 28.81
N VAL A 724 -20.28 3.99 28.77
CA VAL A 724 -20.90 3.51 27.53
C VAL A 724 -21.68 4.65 26.90
N GLU A 725 -21.29 5.04 25.70
CA GLU A 725 -21.99 5.99 24.84
C GLU A 725 -22.99 5.23 23.99
N PHE A 726 -24.28 5.46 24.23
CA PHE A 726 -25.31 4.74 23.50
C PHE A 726 -25.59 5.36 22.13
N PRO A 727 -25.92 4.52 21.13
CA PRO A 727 -26.56 5.00 19.92
C PRO A 727 -27.90 5.63 20.30
N PRO A 728 -28.51 6.45 19.42
CA PRO A 728 -29.75 7.14 19.75
C PRO A 728 -30.88 6.17 20.05
N THR A 729 -31.39 6.21 21.28
CA THR A 729 -32.47 5.36 21.80
C THR A 729 -33.53 6.22 22.48
N GLY A 730 -34.80 6.03 22.14
CA GLY A 730 -35.93 6.67 22.85
C GLY A 730 -36.25 8.12 22.47
N GLU A 731 -37.47 8.55 22.85
CA GLU A 731 -37.98 9.94 22.73
C GLU A 731 -37.14 10.91 23.58
N PRO A 732 -37.00 12.18 23.16
CA PRO A 732 -35.93 13.09 23.57
C PRO A 732 -35.80 13.24 25.09
N ASP A 733 -34.56 13.32 25.59
CA ASP A 733 -34.34 14.03 26.85
C ASP A 733 -34.94 15.43 26.75
N PRO A 734 -35.53 15.95 27.83
CA PRO A 734 -36.18 17.25 27.81
C PRO A 734 -35.22 18.30 27.22
N PRO A 735 -35.73 19.22 26.37
CA PRO A 735 -34.90 20.23 25.74
C PRO A 735 -34.05 20.93 26.79
N ALA A 736 -32.78 21.20 26.45
CA ALA A 736 -31.89 21.99 27.31
C ALA A 736 -32.63 23.25 27.78
N ASP A 737 -32.78 23.39 29.09
CA ASP A 737 -33.36 24.58 29.67
C ASP A 737 -32.37 25.71 29.44
N ASN A 738 -32.88 26.85 28.98
CA ASN A 738 -32.07 28.06 28.84
C ASN A 738 -32.47 29.04 29.94
N LEU A 739 -31.56 29.30 30.87
CA LEU A 739 -31.74 30.23 31.96
C LEU A 739 -30.97 31.52 31.67
N GLU A 740 -31.71 32.62 31.65
CA GLU A 740 -31.14 33.96 31.47
C GLU A 740 -31.21 34.73 32.80
N PHE A 741 -30.06 35.23 33.25
CA PHE A 741 -29.97 36.05 34.46
C PHE A 741 -28.97 37.19 34.30
N MET A 742 -29.08 38.20 35.16
CA MET A 742 -28.32 39.44 35.05
C MET A 742 -27.01 39.34 35.84
N VAL A 743 -25.91 39.79 35.23
CA VAL A 743 -24.66 40.07 35.95
C VAL A 743 -24.29 41.54 35.84
N TYR A 744 -23.69 42.09 36.88
CA TYR A 744 -23.32 43.51 36.96
C TYR A 744 -21.83 43.72 36.72
N SER A 745 -21.43 44.90 36.23
CA SER A 745 -20.02 45.25 36.14
C SER A 745 -19.38 45.26 37.54
N GLY A 746 -18.27 44.55 37.72
CA GLY A 746 -17.64 44.36 39.02
C GLY A 746 -17.72 42.91 39.51
N TRP A 747 -17.71 42.73 40.83
CA TRP A 747 -17.73 41.40 41.45
C TRP A 747 -19.16 40.89 41.60
N ASN A 748 -19.41 39.64 41.22
CA ASN A 748 -20.71 38.98 41.31
C ASN A 748 -20.57 37.65 42.05
N MET A 749 -21.64 37.23 42.71
CA MET A 749 -21.79 35.88 43.27
C MET A 749 -22.64 35.04 42.33
N VAL A 750 -22.03 34.06 41.68
CA VAL A 750 -22.67 33.23 40.65
C VAL A 750 -22.59 31.76 40.99
N GLY A 751 -23.52 30.99 40.44
CA GLY A 751 -23.57 29.54 40.57
C GLY A 751 -23.93 28.88 39.25
N LEU A 752 -23.84 27.56 39.19
CA LEU A 752 -24.19 26.77 38.00
C LEU A 752 -25.56 26.09 38.22
N PRO A 753 -26.63 26.59 37.60
CA PRO A 753 -28.00 26.12 37.85
C PRO A 753 -28.43 24.93 36.98
N LEU A 754 -27.61 24.51 36.03
CA LEU A 754 -27.90 23.47 35.03
C LEU A 754 -26.69 22.55 34.91
N ASN A 755 -26.88 21.29 34.52
CA ASN A 755 -25.78 20.46 34.05
C ASN A 755 -25.43 20.91 32.63
N VAL A 756 -24.24 21.48 32.47
CA VAL A 756 -23.78 22.07 31.20
C VAL A 756 -22.64 21.24 30.61
N GLU A 757 -22.54 21.25 29.30
CA GLU A 757 -21.48 20.53 28.56
C GLU A 757 -20.08 21.08 28.85
N ASN A 758 -19.95 22.40 29.06
CA ASN A 758 -18.67 23.05 29.34
C ASN A 758 -18.78 23.99 30.55
N PRO A 759 -18.29 23.56 31.72
CA PRO A 759 -18.39 24.32 32.96
C PRO A 759 -17.37 25.45 33.11
N SER A 760 -16.52 25.70 32.11
CA SER A 760 -15.49 26.75 32.18
C SER A 760 -16.11 28.13 32.33
N TYR A 761 -15.63 28.92 33.31
CA TYR A 761 -16.18 30.27 33.51
C TYR A 761 -15.93 31.20 32.32
N GLU A 762 -14.90 30.95 31.50
CA GLU A 762 -14.62 31.75 30.31
C GLU A 762 -15.63 31.47 29.19
N ASN A 763 -16.20 30.26 29.16
CA ASN A 763 -17.29 29.92 28.26
C ASN A 763 -18.62 30.48 28.79
N LEU A 764 -18.96 30.16 30.04
CA LEU A 764 -20.23 30.55 30.64
C LEU A 764 -20.36 32.06 30.87
N PHE A 765 -19.25 32.75 31.12
CA PHE A 765 -19.19 34.18 31.35
C PHE A 765 -18.13 34.83 30.45
N PRO A 766 -18.42 35.05 29.14
CA PRO A 766 -17.44 35.57 28.19
C PRO A 766 -16.91 36.97 28.52
N ASN A 767 -17.67 37.75 29.30
CA ASN A 767 -17.29 39.08 29.77
C ASN A 767 -16.59 39.07 31.13
N SER A 768 -16.14 37.90 31.60
CA SER A 768 -15.39 37.78 32.84
C SER A 768 -13.94 38.26 32.69
N VAL A 769 -13.34 38.65 33.81
CA VAL A 769 -11.91 38.95 33.89
C VAL A 769 -11.17 37.63 34.14
N THR A 770 -10.17 37.33 33.32
CA THR A 770 -9.35 36.12 33.45
C THR A 770 -8.78 35.95 34.86
N ASN A 771 -8.77 34.71 35.38
CA ASN A 771 -8.32 34.34 36.73
C ASN A 771 -9.11 35.01 37.87
N THR A 772 -10.42 35.22 37.69
CA THR A 772 -11.27 35.82 38.75
C THR A 772 -12.37 34.93 39.28
N LEU A 773 -12.43 33.65 38.90
CA LEU A 773 -13.34 32.68 39.50
C LEU A 773 -12.76 32.16 40.83
N PHE A 774 -13.49 32.35 41.93
CA PHE A 774 -13.08 31.89 43.26
C PHE A 774 -14.21 31.18 44.00
N SER A 775 -13.99 29.92 44.41
CA SER A 775 -14.83 29.21 45.37
C SER A 775 -14.43 29.58 46.81
N PHE A 776 -15.24 29.18 47.80
CA PHE A 776 -14.89 29.35 49.21
C PHE A 776 -15.01 28.06 50.01
N ASN A 777 -13.89 27.61 50.57
CA ASN A 777 -13.80 26.47 51.47
C ASN A 777 -12.95 26.87 52.70
N GLY A 778 -13.46 27.81 53.50
CA GLY A 778 -12.72 28.44 54.61
C GLY A 778 -11.65 29.45 54.19
N GLN A 779 -11.19 29.36 52.93
CA GLN A 779 -10.36 30.32 52.21
C GLN A 779 -10.87 30.43 50.78
N TYR A 780 -10.51 31.51 50.08
CA TYR A 780 -10.78 31.62 48.65
C TYR A 780 -9.82 30.76 47.86
N ILE A 781 -10.36 29.88 47.03
CA ILE A 781 -9.61 29.00 46.14
C ILE A 781 -9.91 29.49 44.72
N GLN A 782 -8.85 29.69 43.91
CA GLN A 782 -9.03 30.06 42.51
C GLN A 782 -9.40 28.81 41.72
N GLU A 783 -10.41 28.93 40.86
CA GLU A 783 -11.00 27.82 40.11
C GLU A 783 -11.03 28.16 38.62
N GLU A 784 -11.20 27.15 37.77
CA GLU A 784 -11.34 27.33 36.32
C GLU A 784 -12.72 26.89 35.79
N ASN A 785 -13.43 26.04 36.56
CA ASN A 785 -14.73 25.48 36.21
C ASN A 785 -15.72 25.68 37.36
N LEU A 786 -17.01 25.83 37.02
CA LEU A 786 -18.10 25.84 37.99
C LEU A 786 -18.63 24.42 38.21
N VAL A 787 -18.95 24.09 39.45
CA VAL A 787 -19.59 22.82 39.85
C VAL A 787 -20.96 23.13 40.44
N PRO A 788 -22.03 22.38 40.08
CA PRO A 788 -23.35 22.58 40.68
C PRO A 788 -23.31 22.51 42.21
N GLY A 789 -24.08 23.37 42.86
CA GLY A 789 -24.15 23.46 44.32
C GLY A 789 -23.05 24.29 44.98
N ILE A 790 -21.91 24.51 44.31
CA ILE A 790 -20.86 25.42 44.78
C ILE A 790 -21.13 26.84 44.28
N GLY A 791 -20.99 27.82 45.17
CA GLY A 791 -21.07 29.23 44.80
C GLY A 791 -19.68 29.84 44.56
N TYR A 792 -19.63 30.81 43.65
CA TYR A 792 -18.37 31.42 43.20
C TYR A 792 -18.44 32.93 43.21
N TRP A 793 -17.29 33.56 43.47
CA TRP A 793 -17.05 34.94 43.10
C TRP A 793 -16.46 35.00 41.69
N ILE A 794 -16.96 35.91 40.88
CA ILE A 794 -16.42 36.20 39.55
C ILE A 794 -16.43 37.71 39.31
N ARG A 795 -15.44 38.22 38.55
CA ARG A 795 -15.42 39.63 38.16
C ARG A 795 -15.80 39.80 36.69
N ILE A 796 -16.82 40.62 36.42
CA ILE A 796 -17.35 40.90 35.08
C ILE A 796 -16.98 42.32 34.64
N THR A 797 -16.65 42.52 33.35
CA THR A 797 -16.25 43.82 32.82
C THR A 797 -17.43 44.76 32.59
N ASP A 798 -18.52 44.26 32.01
CA ASP A 798 -19.68 45.04 31.60
C ASP A 798 -20.97 44.34 32.04
N GLU A 799 -21.97 45.12 32.49
CA GLU A 799 -23.28 44.56 32.86
C GLU A 799 -23.97 43.94 31.64
N GLY A 800 -24.57 42.77 31.81
CA GLY A 800 -25.30 42.09 30.74
C GLY A 800 -26.07 40.87 31.24
N ASN A 801 -26.92 40.34 30.37
CA ASN A 801 -27.54 39.04 30.61
C ASN A 801 -26.56 37.93 30.26
N VAL A 802 -26.52 36.91 31.11
CA VAL A 802 -25.83 35.64 30.87
C VAL A 802 -26.91 34.61 30.58
N SER A 803 -26.73 33.86 29.49
CA SER A 803 -27.61 32.77 29.08
C SER A 803 -26.84 31.48 29.28
N ILE A 804 -27.35 30.59 30.12
CA ILE A 804 -26.77 29.26 30.33
C ILE A 804 -27.79 28.23 29.84
N SER A 805 -27.34 27.34 28.96
CA SER A 805 -28.13 26.22 28.44
C SER A 805 -27.59 24.90 28.96
N GLY A 806 -28.48 23.99 29.39
CA GLY A 806 -28.09 22.69 29.93
C GLY A 806 -29.28 21.91 30.48
N GLN A 807 -29.03 20.74 31.07
CA GLN A 807 -30.09 19.93 31.67
C GLN A 807 -30.51 20.46 33.05
N ALA A 808 -31.81 20.40 33.33
CA ALA A 808 -32.40 20.90 34.57
C ALA A 808 -32.03 20.03 35.79
N ILE A 809 -31.48 20.66 36.81
CA ILE A 809 -31.26 20.14 38.16
C ILE A 809 -32.52 20.39 38.98
N ASN A 810 -33.30 19.34 39.22
CA ASN A 810 -34.53 19.40 40.01
C ASN A 810 -34.31 19.13 41.50
N GLU A 811 -33.20 18.48 41.85
CA GLU A 811 -32.80 18.19 43.23
C GLU A 811 -31.27 18.10 43.32
N LEU A 812 -30.69 18.62 44.41
CA LEU A 812 -29.24 18.61 44.62
C LEU A 812 -28.90 18.55 46.11
N SER A 813 -28.02 17.62 46.48
CA SER A 813 -27.44 17.57 47.83
C SER A 813 -26.12 18.34 47.88
N ILE A 814 -25.92 19.12 48.94
CA ILE A 814 -24.78 20.01 49.12
C ILE A 814 -24.16 19.76 50.49
N SER A 815 -22.88 19.39 50.48
CA SER A 815 -22.05 19.28 51.68
C SER A 815 -21.76 20.66 52.25
N LEU A 816 -22.09 20.86 53.53
CA LEU A 816 -21.75 22.04 54.30
C LEU A 816 -20.62 21.74 55.28
N MET A 817 -19.78 22.74 55.49
CA MET A 817 -18.84 22.76 56.62
C MET A 817 -19.37 23.62 57.77
N GLU A 818 -18.84 23.40 58.98
CA GLU A 818 -19.09 24.31 60.10
C GLU A 818 -18.61 25.73 59.77
N GLY A 819 -19.49 26.73 59.86
CA GLY A 819 -19.17 28.12 59.53
C GLY A 819 -19.84 28.61 58.24
N TRP A 820 -19.16 29.49 57.50
CA TRP A 820 -19.73 30.10 56.29
C TRP A 820 -19.47 29.23 55.06
N ASN A 821 -20.50 29.00 54.26
CA ASN A 821 -20.45 28.26 53.01
C ASN A 821 -20.97 29.16 51.89
N LEU A 822 -20.32 29.12 50.73
CA LEU A 822 -20.77 29.82 49.53
C LEU A 822 -21.36 28.76 48.59
N ILE A 823 -22.69 28.77 48.44
CA ILE A 823 -23.43 27.73 47.71
C ILE A 823 -24.25 28.33 46.56
N ALA A 824 -24.69 27.49 45.63
CA ALA A 824 -25.51 27.88 44.49
C ALA A 824 -26.91 27.25 44.52
N GLY A 825 -27.88 27.90 43.88
CA GLY A 825 -29.23 27.36 43.66
C GLY A 825 -29.29 26.37 42.48
N ILE A 826 -30.43 25.67 42.37
CA ILE A 826 -30.74 24.72 41.28
C ILE A 826 -31.50 25.41 40.13
N SER A 827 -32.08 24.66 39.18
CA SER A 827 -32.70 25.23 37.96
C SER A 827 -34.00 26.00 38.19
N THR A 828 -34.62 25.84 39.36
CA THR A 828 -35.80 26.58 39.77
C THR A 828 -35.55 27.35 41.06
N PRO A 829 -36.17 28.53 41.27
CA PRO A 829 -36.07 29.24 42.55
C PRO A 829 -36.46 28.37 43.75
N VAL A 830 -35.57 28.25 44.73
CA VAL A 830 -35.83 27.51 45.98
C VAL A 830 -36.07 28.48 47.12
N ASN A 831 -37.21 28.38 47.79
CA ASN A 831 -37.44 29.17 48.99
C ASN A 831 -36.49 28.70 50.12
N VAL A 832 -35.82 29.62 50.80
CA VAL A 832 -34.84 29.27 51.85
C VAL A 832 -35.47 28.47 53.00
N GLN A 833 -36.77 28.65 53.27
CA GLN A 833 -37.48 27.87 54.31
C GLN A 833 -37.76 26.42 53.89
N ASN A 834 -37.61 26.11 52.61
CA ASN A 834 -37.95 24.83 52.00
C ASN A 834 -36.71 23.96 51.75
N ILE A 835 -35.52 24.45 52.11
CA ILE A 835 -34.30 23.66 52.08
C ILE A 835 -34.45 22.47 53.04
N ILE A 836 -34.21 21.26 52.53
CA ILE A 836 -34.27 20.03 53.32
C ILE A 836 -32.97 19.96 54.12
N ASP A 837 -33.07 20.31 55.40
CA ASP A 837 -31.96 20.32 56.35
C ASP A 837 -32.30 19.35 57.50
N PRO A 838 -32.10 18.03 57.31
CA PRO A 838 -32.56 17.01 58.25
C PRO A 838 -31.88 17.11 59.61
N ASP A 839 -30.64 17.61 59.63
CA ASP A 839 -29.80 17.75 60.82
C ASP A 839 -29.89 19.14 61.46
N GLY A 840 -30.65 20.07 60.87
CA GLY A 840 -30.83 21.43 61.39
C GLY A 840 -29.54 22.25 61.40
N LEU A 841 -28.69 22.04 60.40
CA LEU A 841 -27.38 22.64 60.21
C LEU A 841 -27.46 24.14 59.95
N ILE A 842 -28.43 24.60 59.16
CA ILE A 842 -28.56 25.98 58.69
C ILE A 842 -28.93 26.90 59.86
N ILE A 843 -28.12 27.93 60.10
CA ILE A 843 -28.43 28.96 61.10
C ILE A 843 -29.51 29.89 60.51
N PRO A 844 -30.71 30.00 61.12
CA PRO A 844 -31.79 30.82 60.56
C PRO A 844 -31.40 32.29 60.38
N GLY A 845 -31.80 32.89 59.25
CA GLY A 845 -31.52 34.27 58.90
C GLY A 845 -30.08 34.55 58.47
N THR A 846 -29.36 33.52 58.01
CA THR A 846 -27.97 33.63 57.54
C THR A 846 -27.77 33.40 56.05
N VAL A 847 -28.85 33.33 55.26
CA VAL A 847 -28.75 33.20 53.80
C VAL A 847 -28.70 34.58 53.17
N TYR A 848 -27.57 34.92 52.53
CA TYR A 848 -27.33 36.24 51.95
C TYR A 848 -26.91 36.16 50.48
N GLY A 849 -27.60 36.92 49.62
CA GLY A 849 -27.17 37.20 48.25
C GLY A 849 -26.28 38.44 48.17
N PHE A 850 -25.79 38.76 46.97
CA PHE A 850 -24.94 39.94 46.74
C PHE A 850 -25.29 40.64 45.42
N GLU A 851 -25.65 41.92 45.50
CA GLU A 851 -25.82 42.83 44.36
C GLU A 851 -24.89 44.06 44.54
N ASP A 852 -25.35 45.10 45.24
CA ASP A 852 -24.55 46.28 45.65
C ASP A 852 -24.11 46.20 47.14
N GLY A 853 -24.17 45.00 47.70
CA GLY A 853 -23.95 44.67 49.11
C GLY A 853 -24.69 43.40 49.50
N TYR A 854 -24.43 42.88 50.70
CA TYR A 854 -25.11 41.69 51.20
C TYR A 854 -26.54 41.99 51.64
N THR A 855 -27.48 41.23 51.10
CA THR A 855 -28.92 41.30 51.42
C THR A 855 -29.41 39.91 51.81
N GLU A 856 -30.28 39.83 52.81
CA GLU A 856 -30.89 38.55 53.21
C GLU A 856 -31.81 38.06 52.08
N ALA A 857 -31.67 36.79 51.70
CA ALA A 857 -32.39 36.20 50.58
C ALA A 857 -33.58 35.38 51.09
N GLU A 858 -34.77 35.62 50.52
CA GLU A 858 -35.95 34.79 50.77
C GLU A 858 -35.98 33.55 49.84
N ASN A 859 -35.38 33.66 48.65
CA ASN A 859 -35.26 32.59 47.67
C ASN A 859 -33.84 32.51 47.14
N MET A 860 -33.44 31.31 46.73
CA MET A 860 -32.22 31.04 45.98
C MET A 860 -32.61 30.93 44.50
N ASP A 861 -32.43 32.03 43.76
CA ASP A 861 -32.71 32.11 42.33
C ASP A 861 -31.61 31.43 41.49
N PRO A 862 -31.95 30.78 40.36
CA PRO A 862 -31.00 30.13 39.47
C PRO A 862 -29.93 31.09 38.93
N GLY A 863 -28.69 30.62 38.80
CA GLY A 863 -27.55 31.39 38.28
C GLY A 863 -26.81 32.23 39.33
N TYR A 864 -27.41 32.44 40.51
CA TYR A 864 -26.81 33.19 41.61
C TYR A 864 -26.26 32.28 42.71
N ALA A 865 -25.26 32.80 43.43
CA ALA A 865 -24.74 32.17 44.65
C ALA A 865 -25.14 32.94 45.92
N TYR A 866 -25.13 32.21 47.03
CA TYR A 866 -25.58 32.68 48.33
C TYR A 866 -24.61 32.25 49.43
N TRP A 867 -24.36 33.15 50.36
CA TRP A 867 -23.71 32.79 51.62
C TRP A 867 -24.74 32.18 52.55
N LEU A 868 -24.35 31.10 53.21
CA LEU A 868 -25.14 30.47 54.26
C LEU A 868 -24.22 30.13 55.43
N ARG A 869 -24.71 30.19 56.67
CA ARG A 869 -23.93 29.77 57.84
C ARG A 869 -24.47 28.47 58.41
N SER A 870 -23.60 27.47 58.53
CA SER A 870 -23.90 26.19 59.16
C SER A 870 -23.37 26.12 60.60
N SER A 871 -24.07 25.36 61.44
CA SER A 871 -23.69 25.04 62.83
C SER A 871 -22.80 23.80 62.97
N GLY A 872 -22.59 23.04 61.89
CA GLY A 872 -21.75 21.84 61.84
C GLY A 872 -21.47 21.38 60.41
N GLU A 873 -20.74 20.27 60.26
CA GLU A 873 -20.55 19.61 58.96
C GLU A 873 -21.72 18.65 58.68
N GLY A 874 -22.16 18.54 57.43
CA GLY A 874 -23.23 17.63 57.02
C GLY A 874 -23.87 18.05 55.69
N GLU A 875 -24.97 17.40 55.29
CA GLU A 875 -25.61 17.60 53.99
C GLU A 875 -26.93 18.37 54.12
N ILE A 876 -27.20 19.24 53.14
CA ILE A 876 -28.54 19.81 52.89
C ILE A 876 -29.00 19.44 51.49
N THR A 877 -30.30 19.39 51.24
CA THR A 877 -30.85 19.13 49.89
C THR A 877 -31.73 20.28 49.44
N LEU A 878 -31.45 20.80 48.24
CA LEU A 878 -32.30 21.72 47.49
C LEU A 878 -33.20 20.90 46.58
N SER A 879 -34.52 21.15 46.56
CA SER A 879 -35.45 20.42 45.67
C SER A 879 -36.51 21.37 45.11
N ALA A 880 -36.83 21.22 43.83
CA ALA A 880 -37.83 22.00 43.11
C ALA A 880 -39.26 21.74 43.62
N SER A 881 -39.48 20.63 44.33
CA SER A 881 -40.80 20.14 44.74
C SER A 881 -41.34 20.73 46.04
N ALA A 882 -40.60 21.63 46.68
CA ALA A 882 -41.04 22.32 47.90
C ALA A 882 -41.56 23.73 47.57
N THR A 883 -42.85 23.83 47.22
CA THR A 883 -43.63 25.09 47.23
C THR A 883 -44.79 25.01 48.20
#